data_AF-G2Y686-F1
#
_entry.id   AF-G2Y686-F1
#
_cell.length_a   1.000
_cell.length_b   1.000
_cell.length_c   1.000
_cell.angle_alpha   90.00
_cell.angle_beta   90.00
_cell.angle_gamma   90.00
#
_symmetry.space_group_name_H-M   'P 1'
#
loop_
_entity.id
_entity.type
_entity.pdbx_description
1 polymer ?
#
loop_
_entity_poly.entity_id
_entity_poly.type
_entity_poly.pdbx_seq_one_letter_code
_entity_poly.pdbx_strand_id
1 'polypeptide(L)'
;MPSDHGLTNNDLEFNSPDRFTQAGTERKRARKACRICHSHKARCTGTTPNCRRCEQRGYICEYESTSRGARRSVPRHPPAGTSQNGDSPGAVVNTVSAGGSPIDAGNGTDGLVDLGISKATTKRYIDAYFEFVSSTPGKGFIHRATFLRNWNNGAVNPALVKAMCASSIAFVSKDDESRATAQKWMDEAENYVWQSLSRPSALLVEVLLVIVFYRFEHREYFKSQALTAVAAKMAFVLGLNYENNGLSTLVRECRRRLMWSIFHVDRLSAGGFPELLVCPSHSMHIQLPCSEKDFDLGIPGETAPLISTRTNESESMHLGLRSFYFRISDIRHRILEYTRNVIREKSNPYDSRDMLQKLEAELEQLRSSLPANLQYNEDNLFLRAYSPQLTRFVMFHVLWQQCHTDLYRFMFPGTKYSISDTILGNTPQEYVQYCQRKAFEHAVIILDICHTVQSIGHTLISDTGIATCVYQCSNIIIRVADIVGFSSEDERSRIMGRLEKVTDILEGLREVNTHVDDVYRNVKEILHLFTTSQTRRLFTTPSLGISTSSLFTSSVTPGPLSLEEINYTNGDGTLQNHNSLNLNTTGVLSPTAESATTLGLLEIGNGNDHYSDWNSGNADDGGQWINGIDFGPTGVGSGIGVGTDMVGNVGAMFDPFWGIHDAGRS
;
A
#
# COMPACT_ATOMS: atom_id res chain seq x y z
N MET A 1 -20.76 56.72 -37.42
CA MET A 1 -19.67 57.66 -37.75
C MET A 1 -20.27 58.87 -38.43
N PRO A 2 -19.84 60.11 -38.11
CA PRO A 2 -19.00 60.56 -36.99
C PRO A 2 -19.89 61.22 -35.88
N SER A 3 -19.46 61.91 -34.81
CA SER A 3 -18.16 62.18 -34.14
C SER A 3 -18.41 62.64 -32.68
N ASP A 4 -17.35 62.65 -31.86
CA ASP A 4 -17.31 63.06 -30.45
C ASP A 4 -17.72 64.51 -30.12
N HIS A 5 -18.13 64.77 -28.87
CA HIS A 5 -17.26 65.45 -27.89
C HIS A 5 -17.83 65.56 -26.44
N GLY A 6 -17.07 65.02 -25.48
CA GLY A 6 -16.72 65.71 -24.21
C GLY A 6 -17.72 65.78 -23.04
N LEU A 7 -17.45 65.02 -21.97
CA LEU A 7 -17.84 65.34 -20.58
C LEU A 7 -16.67 65.10 -19.60
N THR A 8 -16.75 65.63 -18.37
CA THR A 8 -15.57 66.09 -17.61
C THR A 8 -15.28 65.36 -16.30
N ASN A 9 -14.10 64.73 -16.21
CA ASN A 9 -13.16 64.62 -15.07
C ASN A 9 -13.59 64.32 -13.61
N ASN A 10 -14.87 64.17 -13.24
CA ASN A 10 -15.27 63.99 -11.82
C ASN A 10 -15.76 62.58 -11.42
N ASP A 11 -15.96 61.66 -12.37
CA ASP A 11 -16.62 60.35 -12.10
C ASP A 11 -15.70 59.12 -12.18
N LEU A 12 -14.39 59.26 -11.94
CA LEU A 12 -13.38 58.20 -12.16
C LEU A 12 -12.70 57.59 -10.92
N GLU A 13 -13.30 57.71 -9.72
CA GLU A 13 -12.86 56.95 -8.52
C GLU A 13 -13.91 55.95 -7.97
N PHE A 14 -14.90 55.53 -8.77
CA PHE A 14 -15.97 54.64 -8.29
C PHE A 14 -15.78 53.13 -8.55
N ASN A 15 -14.63 52.69 -9.07
CA ASN A 15 -14.31 51.28 -9.33
C ASN A 15 -13.05 50.81 -8.59
N SER A 16 -13.19 50.50 -7.30
CA SER A 16 -12.16 49.77 -6.54
C SER A 16 -12.47 48.25 -6.54
N PRO A 17 -11.56 47.36 -7.00
CA PRO A 17 -11.85 45.93 -7.19
C PRO A 17 -12.27 45.14 -5.94
N ASP A 18 -11.97 45.63 -4.74
CA ASP A 18 -12.19 44.90 -3.49
C ASP A 18 -13.57 45.12 -2.84
N ARG A 19 -14.44 45.96 -3.42
CA ARG A 19 -15.78 46.23 -2.87
C ARG A 19 -16.70 45.00 -2.88
N PHE A 20 -16.52 44.07 -3.82
CA PHE A 20 -17.38 42.89 -4.01
C PHE A 20 -16.64 41.56 -3.84
N THR A 21 -17.38 40.51 -3.47
CA THR A 21 -16.90 39.11 -3.52
C THR A 21 -16.84 38.60 -4.96
N GLN A 22 -16.22 37.43 -5.19
CA GLN A 22 -16.29 36.74 -6.48
C GLN A 22 -17.72 36.28 -6.85
N ALA A 23 -18.67 36.36 -5.90
CA ALA A 23 -20.10 36.13 -6.10
C ALA A 23 -20.93 37.44 -6.14
N GLY A 24 -20.30 38.57 -6.47
CA GLY A 24 -20.98 39.85 -6.72
C GLY A 24 -21.56 40.58 -5.50
N THR A 25 -21.39 40.06 -4.27
CA THR A 25 -21.96 40.64 -3.05
C THR A 25 -21.00 41.60 -2.34
N GLU A 26 -21.52 42.70 -1.78
CA GLU A 26 -20.70 43.75 -1.16
C GLU A 26 -19.98 43.26 0.12
N ARG A 27 -18.65 43.46 0.20
CA ARG A 27 -17.82 42.91 1.28
C ARG A 27 -17.97 43.66 2.60
N LYS A 28 -18.75 43.08 3.52
CA LYS A 28 -18.93 43.60 4.89
C LYS A 28 -17.75 43.35 5.85
N ARG A 29 -16.62 42.79 5.39
CA ARG A 29 -15.41 42.50 6.20
C ARG A 29 -14.13 42.54 5.36
N ALA A 30 -13.10 43.23 5.83
CA ALA A 30 -11.79 43.33 5.18
C ALA A 30 -10.96 42.05 5.30
N ARG A 31 -10.13 41.74 4.29
CA ARG A 31 -9.15 40.62 4.33
C ARG A 31 -7.96 40.89 5.27
N LYS A 32 -7.52 42.15 5.39
CA LYS A 32 -6.51 42.62 6.35
C LYS A 32 -7.01 43.90 7.02
N ALA A 33 -6.81 44.02 8.34
CA ALA A 33 -7.13 45.25 9.07
C ALA A 33 -5.96 46.25 9.00
N CYS A 34 -6.24 47.54 9.04
CA CYS A 34 -5.21 48.57 9.27
C CYS A 34 -4.61 48.43 10.67
N ARG A 35 -3.39 48.95 10.88
CA ARG A 35 -2.63 48.76 12.14
C ARG A 35 -3.42 49.21 13.37
N ILE A 36 -4.10 50.36 13.30
CA ILE A 36 -4.91 50.90 14.39
C ILE A 36 -6.14 50.03 14.69
N CYS A 37 -6.88 49.57 13.69
CA CYS A 37 -8.01 48.67 13.96
C CYS A 37 -7.55 47.30 14.47
N HIS A 38 -6.37 46.82 14.06
CA HIS A 38 -5.79 45.59 14.59
C HIS A 38 -5.41 45.74 16.08
N SER A 39 -4.65 46.78 16.46
CA SER A 39 -4.23 46.99 17.86
C SER A 39 -5.41 47.25 18.79
N HIS A 40 -6.43 47.99 18.35
CA HIS A 40 -7.68 48.21 19.10
C HIS A 40 -8.68 47.03 19.01
N LYS A 41 -8.28 45.86 18.47
CA LYS A 41 -9.12 44.65 18.28
C LYS A 41 -10.50 44.95 17.65
N ALA A 42 -10.51 45.87 16.69
CA ALA A 42 -11.70 46.49 16.14
C ALA A 42 -12.06 46.01 14.72
N ARG A 43 -13.35 46.09 14.37
CA ARG A 43 -13.80 45.88 12.98
C ARG A 43 -13.25 47.01 12.09
N CYS A 44 -12.40 46.63 11.13
CA CYS A 44 -11.87 47.49 10.07
C CYS A 44 -12.71 47.34 8.79
N THR A 45 -12.97 48.45 8.07
CA THR A 45 -13.67 48.40 6.78
C THR A 45 -12.78 47.94 5.62
N GLY A 46 -11.46 48.09 5.74
CA GLY A 46 -10.52 47.74 4.67
C GLY A 46 -10.43 48.77 3.54
N THR A 47 -11.20 49.86 3.62
CA THR A 47 -11.12 50.97 2.67
C THR A 47 -9.76 51.66 2.78
N THR A 48 -9.21 52.05 1.63
CA THR A 48 -7.99 52.83 1.46
C THR A 48 -8.34 54.20 0.86
N PRO A 49 -7.56 55.26 1.12
CA PRO A 49 -6.41 55.31 2.02
C PRO A 49 -6.82 55.13 3.50
N ASN A 50 -7.99 55.63 3.91
CA ASN A 50 -8.46 55.54 5.29
C ASN A 50 -9.59 54.51 5.47
N CYS A 51 -9.52 53.75 6.56
CA CYS A 51 -10.65 52.94 7.01
C CYS A 51 -11.68 53.82 7.74
N ARG A 52 -12.97 53.58 7.52
CA ARG A 52 -14.08 54.45 7.99
C ARG A 52 -14.07 54.68 9.51
N ARG A 53 -13.59 53.71 10.29
CA ARG A 53 -13.44 53.83 11.75
C ARG A 53 -12.26 54.71 12.17
N CYS A 54 -11.19 54.74 11.38
CA CYS A 54 -10.04 55.63 11.63
C CYS A 54 -10.40 57.07 11.26
N GLU A 55 -11.02 57.25 10.08
CA GLU A 55 -11.57 58.51 9.60
C GLU A 55 -12.53 59.15 10.61
N GLN A 56 -13.59 58.44 11.04
CA GLN A 56 -14.54 58.89 12.06
C GLN A 56 -13.95 59.14 13.46
N ARG A 57 -12.67 58.84 13.68
CA ARG A 57 -11.97 59.01 14.97
C ARG A 57 -10.71 59.87 14.87
N GLY A 58 -10.39 60.42 13.71
CA GLY A 58 -9.16 61.19 13.48
C GLY A 58 -7.87 60.37 13.59
N TYR A 59 -7.92 59.04 13.46
CA TYR A 59 -6.72 58.19 13.53
C TYR A 59 -6.04 58.08 12.16
N ILE A 60 -4.71 58.17 12.16
CA ILE A 60 -3.87 57.91 10.97
C ILE A 60 -3.99 56.42 10.60
N CYS A 61 -4.44 56.12 9.37
CA CYS A 61 -4.81 54.76 8.97
C CYS A 61 -3.73 54.06 8.13
N GLU A 62 -2.73 53.48 8.79
CA GLU A 62 -1.69 52.71 8.08
C GLU A 62 -2.13 51.29 7.71
N TYR A 63 -1.87 50.93 6.44
CA TYR A 63 -1.80 49.54 5.98
C TYR A 63 -0.34 49.23 5.60
N GLU A 64 0.12 48.05 5.99
CA GLU A 64 1.51 47.60 5.83
C GLU A 64 1.82 47.22 4.37
N SER A 65 2.74 47.95 3.73
CA SER A 65 3.00 47.90 2.28
C SER A 65 4.14 46.97 1.89
N THR A 66 3.84 45.95 1.08
CA THR A 66 4.86 45.05 0.49
C THR A 66 5.23 45.50 -0.93
N SER A 67 6.20 46.39 -1.07
CA SER A 67 6.71 46.85 -2.37
C SER A 67 7.89 46.00 -2.87
N ARG A 68 7.76 45.43 -4.08
CA ARG A 68 8.90 44.93 -4.87
C ARG A 68 9.48 46.10 -5.68
N GLY A 69 10.81 46.26 -5.74
CA GLY A 69 11.47 47.39 -6.42
C GLY A 69 12.87 47.02 -6.95
N ALA A 70 13.34 47.75 -7.97
CA ALA A 70 14.52 47.38 -8.77
C ALA A 70 15.78 48.24 -8.49
N ARG A 71 16.93 47.81 -9.03
CA ARG A 71 18.27 48.42 -8.86
C ARG A 71 18.45 49.76 -9.61
N ARG A 72 19.23 50.70 -9.03
CA ARG A 72 20.20 51.60 -9.72
C ARG A 72 21.13 52.31 -8.70
N SER A 73 22.10 53.10 -9.18
CA SER A 73 23.35 53.53 -8.52
C SER A 73 23.66 55.03 -8.82
N VAL A 74 24.72 55.75 -8.37
CA VAL A 74 26.13 55.38 -8.03
C VAL A 74 26.66 56.12 -6.73
N PRO A 75 27.87 56.76 -6.53
CA PRO A 75 28.52 56.74 -5.20
C PRO A 75 28.91 58.11 -4.55
N ARG A 76 29.35 58.09 -3.27
CA ARG A 76 30.47 58.93 -2.77
C ARG A 76 31.16 58.33 -1.52
N HIS A 77 32.43 58.65 -1.30
CA HIS A 77 33.35 58.24 -0.20
C HIS A 77 33.84 59.51 0.58
N PRO A 78 34.65 59.39 1.66
CA PRO A 78 34.50 58.65 2.92
C PRO A 78 34.71 59.62 4.14
N PRO A 79 34.94 59.15 5.40
CA PRO A 79 36.31 58.84 5.85
C PRO A 79 36.43 57.57 6.75
N ALA A 80 37.65 57.27 7.21
CA ALA A 80 38.07 55.99 7.79
C ALA A 80 37.79 55.79 9.29
N GLY A 81 37.81 54.52 9.76
CA GLY A 81 37.76 54.19 11.20
C GLY A 81 37.76 52.70 11.56
N THR A 82 38.94 52.05 11.57
CA THR A 82 39.29 50.77 12.24
C THR A 82 38.53 49.47 11.92
N SER A 83 39.28 48.37 11.76
CA SER A 83 38.77 47.01 11.53
C SER A 83 38.42 46.25 12.81
N GLN A 84 37.39 45.40 12.75
CA GLN A 84 37.39 44.09 13.40
C GLN A 84 36.36 43.14 12.76
N ASN A 85 36.63 41.83 12.81
CA ASN A 85 35.81 40.80 12.17
C ASN A 85 34.62 40.40 13.06
N GLY A 86 33.49 40.00 12.47
CA GLY A 86 32.34 39.48 13.21
C GLY A 86 31.11 39.28 12.33
N ASP A 87 31.11 38.23 11.51
CA ASP A 87 30.01 37.98 10.57
C ASP A 87 28.86 37.18 11.21
N SER A 88 27.66 37.75 11.09
CA SER A 88 26.29 37.19 11.06
C SER A 88 25.90 35.91 11.85
N PRO A 89 24.74 35.88 12.55
CA PRO A 89 24.26 34.68 13.26
C PRO A 89 23.96 33.49 12.33
N GLY A 90 24.39 32.29 12.74
CA GLY A 90 24.18 31.06 11.98
C GLY A 90 22.72 30.59 11.94
N ALA A 91 22.29 30.06 10.79
CA ALA A 91 21.00 29.41 10.64
C ALA A 91 20.96 28.04 11.36
N VAL A 92 19.90 27.78 12.13
CA VAL A 92 19.76 26.55 12.93
C VAL A 92 19.58 25.33 12.02
N VAL A 93 20.38 24.28 12.24
CA VAL A 93 20.37 23.07 11.43
C VAL A 93 19.36 22.05 11.96
N ASN A 94 18.22 21.88 11.27
CA ASN A 94 17.29 20.79 11.56
C ASN A 94 17.80 19.46 10.98
N THR A 95 17.93 18.44 11.83
CA THR A 95 18.23 17.05 11.46
C THR A 95 16.98 16.38 10.85
N VAL A 96 17.11 15.89 9.62
CA VAL A 96 15.98 15.33 8.84
C VAL A 96 16.07 13.80 8.76
N SER A 97 15.68 13.14 9.85
CA SER A 97 15.04 11.80 9.86
C SER A 97 13.62 12.01 10.40
N ALA A 98 12.72 11.03 10.30
CA ALA A 98 11.38 11.19 10.88
C ALA A 98 11.44 11.48 12.39
N GLY A 99 12.47 10.96 13.08
CA GLY A 99 12.77 11.13 14.50
C GLY A 99 13.67 12.34 14.84
N GLY A 100 13.52 13.47 14.13
CA GLY A 100 14.29 14.69 14.40
C GLY A 100 14.07 15.27 15.82
N SER A 101 14.98 14.93 16.72
CA SER A 101 15.20 15.56 18.04
C SER A 101 16.70 15.87 18.19
N PRO A 102 17.09 16.93 18.92
CA PRO A 102 18.50 17.18 19.19
C PRO A 102 19.08 16.08 20.10
N ILE A 103 20.28 15.61 19.76
CA ILE A 103 21.09 14.77 20.65
C ILE A 103 21.85 15.72 21.58
N ASP A 104 21.81 15.45 22.89
CA ASP A 104 22.68 16.16 23.85
C ASP A 104 24.14 15.94 23.49
N ALA A 105 24.89 17.03 23.33
CA ALA A 105 26.27 17.02 22.83
C ALA A 105 27.26 16.54 23.91
N GLY A 106 27.22 15.24 24.22
CA GLY A 106 28.31 14.57 24.92
C GLY A 106 29.62 14.68 24.12
N ASN A 107 30.75 14.81 24.83
CA ASN A 107 32.05 15.12 24.26
C ASN A 107 32.43 14.25 23.05
N GLY A 108 32.94 14.91 22.00
CA GLY A 108 33.26 14.25 20.74
C GLY A 108 34.41 13.25 20.85
N THR A 109 34.12 12.00 20.48
CA THR A 109 35.06 11.08 19.83
C THR A 109 34.67 10.93 18.36
N ASP A 110 35.56 10.39 17.53
CA ASP A 110 35.34 10.24 16.08
C ASP A 110 34.33 9.10 15.80
N GLY A 111 33.05 9.42 15.96
CA GLY A 111 31.91 8.50 16.00
C GLY A 111 31.51 7.90 14.64
N LEU A 112 32.46 7.40 13.87
CA LEU A 112 32.12 6.53 12.75
C LEU A 112 31.46 5.25 13.30
N VAL A 113 30.35 4.83 12.69
CA VAL A 113 29.66 3.59 13.08
C VAL A 113 30.52 2.39 12.69
N ASP A 114 31.35 1.93 13.63
CA ASP A 114 32.14 0.72 13.43
C ASP A 114 31.24 -0.52 13.49
N LEU A 115 31.08 -1.14 12.32
CA LEU A 115 30.39 -2.41 12.14
C LEU A 115 31.36 -3.62 12.15
N GLY A 116 32.65 -3.38 12.39
CA GLY A 116 33.73 -4.32 12.15
C GLY A 116 34.13 -4.44 10.66
N ILE A 117 33.59 -3.58 9.79
CA ILE A 117 33.77 -3.63 8.33
C ILE A 117 34.05 -2.25 7.72
N SER A 118 34.68 -2.23 6.54
CA SER A 118 35.07 -0.98 5.89
C SER A 118 33.89 -0.09 5.51
N LYS A 119 34.05 1.25 5.59
CA LYS A 119 33.05 2.24 5.16
C LYS A 119 32.59 2.03 3.70
N ALA A 120 33.44 1.48 2.84
CA ALA A 120 33.10 1.12 1.47
C ALA A 120 32.20 -0.14 1.39
N THR A 121 32.45 -1.16 2.22
CA THR A 121 31.60 -2.35 2.36
C THR A 121 30.21 -1.94 2.87
N THR A 122 30.16 -1.15 3.95
CA THR A 122 28.91 -0.60 4.50
C THR A 122 28.11 0.19 3.46
N LYS A 123 28.79 1.00 2.63
CA LYS A 123 28.13 1.74 1.53
C LYS A 123 27.49 0.82 0.50
N ARG A 124 28.14 -0.28 0.10
CA ARG A 124 27.57 -1.27 -0.84
C ARG A 124 26.27 -1.87 -0.31
N TYR A 125 26.24 -2.26 0.97
CA TYR A 125 25.02 -2.77 1.60
C TYR A 125 23.92 -1.69 1.68
N ILE A 126 24.27 -0.45 2.06
CA ILE A 126 23.30 0.66 2.06
C ILE A 126 22.73 0.93 0.66
N ASP A 127 23.55 0.86 -0.40
CA ASP A 127 23.06 1.02 -1.77
C ASP A 127 22.13 -0.14 -2.18
N ALA A 128 22.50 -1.38 -1.88
CA ALA A 128 21.66 -2.56 -2.11
C ALA A 128 20.33 -2.52 -1.32
N TYR A 129 20.33 -1.97 -0.10
CA TYR A 129 19.10 -1.69 0.64
C TYR A 129 18.18 -0.76 -0.17
N PHE A 130 18.70 0.35 -0.69
CA PHE A 130 17.88 1.29 -1.46
C PHE A 130 17.52 0.82 -2.88
N GLU A 131 18.19 -0.22 -3.38
CA GLU A 131 17.95 -0.79 -4.71
C GLU A 131 16.95 -1.97 -4.68
N PHE A 132 17.09 -2.88 -3.71
CA PHE A 132 16.31 -4.12 -3.62
C PHE A 132 15.35 -4.18 -2.42
N VAL A 133 15.61 -3.47 -1.32
CA VAL A 133 14.76 -3.52 -0.12
C VAL A 133 13.77 -2.36 -0.10
N SER A 134 14.22 -1.11 -0.20
CA SER A 134 13.36 0.08 -0.18
C SER A 134 12.53 0.24 -1.46
N SER A 135 12.88 -0.51 -2.51
CA SER A 135 12.12 -0.59 -3.75
C SER A 135 10.85 -1.43 -3.59
N THR A 136 10.81 -2.43 -2.70
CA THR A 136 9.57 -3.14 -2.34
C THR A 136 8.47 -2.14 -1.92
N PRO A 137 7.20 -2.30 -2.37
CA PRO A 137 6.14 -1.33 -2.11
C PRO A 137 5.99 -0.93 -0.63
N GLY A 138 6.07 -1.87 0.31
CA GLY A 138 5.89 -1.61 1.74
C GLY A 138 7.09 -1.00 2.48
N LYS A 139 8.31 -1.01 1.91
CA LYS A 139 9.56 -0.89 2.69
C LYS A 139 10.32 0.44 2.50
N GLY A 140 9.93 1.29 1.54
CA GLY A 140 10.63 2.53 1.18
C GLY A 140 10.27 3.76 2.01
N PHE A 141 10.29 3.67 3.34
CA PHE A 141 9.98 4.79 4.24
C PHE A 141 11.18 5.69 4.58
N ILE A 142 12.42 5.22 4.35
CA ILE A 142 13.65 5.98 4.58
C ILE A 142 14.01 6.80 3.31
N HIS A 143 14.28 8.11 3.46
CA HIS A 143 14.67 8.95 2.33
C HIS A 143 16.18 8.84 2.00
N ARG A 144 16.52 8.34 0.80
CA ARG A 144 17.88 7.97 0.40
C ARG A 144 18.89 9.11 0.52
N ALA A 145 18.61 10.27 -0.06
CA ALA A 145 19.58 11.37 -0.11
C ALA A 145 19.90 11.92 1.28
N THR A 146 18.90 12.04 2.15
CA THR A 146 19.11 12.54 3.52
C THR A 146 19.78 11.49 4.41
N PHE A 147 19.40 10.22 4.30
CA PHE A 147 20.07 9.13 5.01
C PHE A 147 21.56 9.09 4.67
N LEU A 148 21.91 9.10 3.38
CA LEU A 148 23.31 9.06 2.93
C LEU A 148 24.10 10.30 3.36
N ARG A 149 23.49 11.50 3.37
CA ARG A 149 24.10 12.71 3.92
C ARG A 149 24.41 12.57 5.41
N ASN A 150 23.44 12.12 6.20
CA ASN A 150 23.62 11.96 7.64
C ASN A 150 24.64 10.86 7.96
N TRP A 151 24.62 9.73 7.23
CA TRP A 151 25.54 8.61 7.40
C TRP A 151 26.98 8.99 7.07
N ASN A 152 27.21 9.74 5.99
CA ASN A 152 28.54 10.26 5.65
C ASN A 152 29.13 11.10 6.80
N ASN A 153 28.27 11.86 7.48
CA ASN A 153 28.59 12.76 8.59
C ASN A 153 28.57 12.08 9.98
N GLY A 154 28.42 10.76 10.08
CA GLY A 154 28.34 10.04 11.37
C GLY A 154 27.03 10.26 12.17
N ALA A 155 26.05 10.96 11.60
CA ALA A 155 24.83 11.39 12.27
C ALA A 155 23.62 10.43 12.10
N VAL A 156 23.88 9.14 11.88
CA VAL A 156 22.84 8.09 11.79
C VAL A 156 23.02 7.09 12.92
N ASN A 157 21.92 6.70 13.55
CA ASN A 157 21.91 5.74 14.64
C ASN A 157 22.50 4.37 14.21
N PRO A 158 23.47 3.80 14.95
CA PRO A 158 24.08 2.51 14.63
C PRO A 158 23.10 1.36 14.39
N ALA A 159 22.01 1.28 15.15
CA ALA A 159 21.01 0.22 15.01
C ALA A 159 20.27 0.29 13.67
N LEU A 160 20.02 1.50 13.14
CA LEU A 160 19.41 1.67 11.82
C LEU A 160 20.37 1.24 10.70
N VAL A 161 21.65 1.58 10.81
CA VAL A 161 22.67 1.13 9.85
C VAL A 161 22.80 -0.40 9.87
N LYS A 162 22.90 -1.01 11.06
CA LYS A 162 22.92 -2.47 11.25
C LYS A 162 21.70 -3.13 10.61
N ALA A 163 20.50 -2.64 10.90
CA ALA A 163 19.27 -3.22 10.39
C ALA A 163 19.15 -3.12 8.86
N MET A 164 19.52 -1.99 8.27
CA MET A 164 19.53 -1.82 6.82
C MET A 164 20.58 -2.71 6.14
N CYS A 165 21.80 -2.77 6.68
CA CYS A 165 22.86 -3.61 6.13
C CYS A 165 22.49 -5.10 6.20
N ALA A 166 22.04 -5.60 7.35
CA ALA A 166 21.60 -6.99 7.51
C ALA A 166 20.42 -7.36 6.58
N SER A 167 19.49 -6.43 6.34
CA SER A 167 18.36 -6.64 5.43
C SER A 167 18.76 -6.66 3.95
N SER A 168 19.99 -6.25 3.61
CA SER A 168 20.48 -6.09 2.24
C SER A 168 21.68 -6.98 1.87
N ILE A 169 22.37 -7.56 2.85
CA ILE A 169 23.68 -8.22 2.63
C ILE A 169 23.59 -9.40 1.65
N ALA A 170 22.48 -10.15 1.65
CA ALA A 170 22.26 -11.29 0.75
C ALA A 170 22.28 -10.90 -0.75
N PHE A 171 21.90 -9.66 -1.09
CA PHE A 171 21.98 -9.14 -2.47
C PHE A 171 23.41 -8.78 -2.91
N VAL A 172 24.39 -8.85 -2.00
CA VAL A 172 25.81 -8.47 -2.24
C VAL A 172 26.78 -9.61 -1.93
N SER A 173 26.49 -10.46 -0.94
CA SER A 173 27.30 -11.62 -0.54
C SER A 173 26.39 -12.74 -0.05
N LYS A 174 26.65 -13.98 -0.48
CA LYS A 174 25.75 -15.14 -0.31
C LYS A 174 26.30 -16.23 0.64
N ASP A 175 27.52 -16.04 1.11
CA ASP A 175 28.25 -16.90 2.04
C ASP A 175 27.61 -16.97 3.44
N ASP A 176 27.93 -18.05 4.15
CA ASP A 176 27.36 -18.38 5.46
C ASP A 176 27.80 -17.39 6.56
N GLU A 177 29.00 -16.82 6.46
CA GLU A 177 29.51 -15.78 7.36
C GLU A 177 28.68 -14.49 7.25
N SER A 178 28.35 -14.07 6.03
CA SER A 178 27.46 -12.95 5.76
C SER A 178 26.04 -13.18 6.27
N ARG A 179 25.49 -14.41 6.15
CA ARG A 179 24.18 -14.76 6.72
C ARG A 179 24.19 -14.73 8.25
N ALA A 180 25.25 -15.23 8.89
CA ALA A 180 25.42 -15.15 10.35
C ALA A 180 25.60 -13.70 10.83
N THR A 181 26.35 -12.89 10.08
CA THR A 181 26.56 -11.45 10.36
C THR A 181 25.26 -10.66 10.25
N ALA A 182 24.39 -11.00 9.28
CA ALA A 182 23.06 -10.40 9.17
C ALA A 182 22.23 -10.59 10.46
N GLN A 183 22.09 -11.84 10.92
CA GLN A 183 21.32 -12.15 12.13
C GLN A 183 21.91 -11.46 13.36
N LYS A 184 23.24 -11.50 13.55
CA LYS A 184 23.92 -10.78 14.64
C LYS A 184 23.58 -9.28 14.65
N TRP A 185 23.65 -8.60 13.50
CA TRP A 185 23.30 -7.18 13.39
C TRP A 185 21.81 -6.92 13.64
N MET A 186 20.91 -7.85 13.31
CA MET A 186 19.49 -7.72 13.63
C MET A 186 19.19 -7.92 15.10
N ASP A 187 19.83 -8.89 15.76
CA ASP A 187 19.71 -9.07 17.20
C ASP A 187 20.29 -7.87 17.97
N GLU A 188 21.41 -7.29 17.51
CA GLU A 188 21.97 -6.05 18.06
C GLU A 188 21.03 -4.83 17.85
N ALA A 189 20.36 -4.72 16.69
CA ALA A 189 19.39 -3.67 16.43
C ALA A 189 18.09 -3.85 17.24
N GLU A 190 17.64 -5.09 17.44
CA GLU A 190 16.46 -5.44 18.22
C GLU A 190 16.69 -5.20 19.72
N ASN A 191 17.88 -5.53 20.24
CA ASN A 191 18.29 -5.18 21.60
C ASN A 191 18.27 -3.66 21.83
N TYR A 192 18.69 -2.85 20.85
CA TYR A 192 18.56 -1.39 20.93
C TYR A 192 17.09 -0.93 21.02
N VAL A 193 16.17 -1.60 20.31
CA VAL A 193 14.73 -1.30 20.43
C VAL A 193 14.22 -1.57 21.84
N TRP A 194 14.51 -2.75 22.39
CA TRP A 194 14.06 -3.13 23.74
C TRP A 194 14.61 -2.22 24.83
N GLN A 195 15.88 -1.80 24.73
CA GLN A 195 16.48 -0.82 25.65
C GLN A 195 15.87 0.58 25.53
N SER A 196 15.28 0.92 24.38
CA SER A 196 14.71 2.24 24.08
C SER A 196 13.19 2.32 24.22
N LEU A 197 12.53 1.22 24.60
CA LEU A 197 11.06 1.06 24.57
C LEU A 197 10.30 2.16 25.34
N SER A 198 10.87 2.67 26.43
CA SER A 198 10.31 3.74 27.27
C SER A 198 10.36 5.15 26.64
N ARG A 199 11.01 5.31 25.48
CA ARG A 199 11.16 6.59 24.77
C ARG A 199 10.75 6.46 23.29
N PRO A 200 9.45 6.29 22.99
CA PRO A 200 8.95 6.23 21.61
C PRO A 200 9.46 7.39 20.76
N SER A 201 9.96 7.09 19.57
CA SER A 201 10.37 8.08 18.57
C SER A 201 10.19 7.51 17.17
N ALA A 202 10.04 8.37 16.16
CA ALA A 202 9.88 7.88 14.80
C ALA A 202 11.15 7.21 14.24
N LEU A 203 12.33 7.49 14.80
CA LEU A 203 13.56 6.73 14.55
C LEU A 203 13.48 5.31 15.12
N LEU A 204 12.88 5.14 16.31
CA LEU A 204 12.66 3.82 16.90
C LEU A 204 11.69 2.99 16.03
N VAL A 205 10.69 3.64 15.43
CA VAL A 205 9.78 3.04 14.44
C VAL A 205 10.49 2.75 13.10
N GLU A 206 11.40 3.63 12.64
CA GLU A 206 12.27 3.37 11.46
C GLU A 206 13.07 2.06 11.65
N VAL A 207 13.74 1.88 12.79
CA VAL A 207 14.52 0.66 13.11
C VAL A 207 13.60 -0.56 13.23
N LEU A 208 12.53 -0.44 14.02
CA LEU A 208 11.62 -1.54 14.31
C LEU A 208 10.92 -2.08 13.05
N LEU A 209 10.55 -1.21 12.10
CA LEU A 209 9.97 -1.66 10.83
C LEU A 209 10.96 -2.44 9.96
N VAL A 210 12.24 -2.07 9.91
CA VAL A 210 13.25 -2.86 9.18
C VAL A 210 13.40 -4.26 9.79
N ILE A 211 13.36 -4.36 11.13
CA ILE A 211 13.37 -5.65 11.85
C ILE A 211 12.09 -6.45 11.55
N VAL A 212 10.91 -5.84 11.65
CA VAL A 212 9.60 -6.47 11.34
C VAL A 212 9.62 -7.12 9.95
N PHE A 213 10.04 -6.39 8.91
CA PHE A 213 10.12 -6.93 7.56
C PHE A 213 11.15 -8.06 7.44
N TYR A 214 12.35 -7.91 8.02
CA TYR A 214 13.35 -8.98 7.98
C TYR A 214 12.88 -10.26 8.67
N ARG A 215 12.26 -10.15 9.85
CA ARG A 215 11.69 -11.29 10.61
C ARG A 215 10.57 -11.97 9.80
N PHE A 216 9.77 -11.20 9.06
CA PHE A 216 8.78 -11.73 8.11
C PHE A 216 9.44 -12.54 6.98
N GLU A 217 10.46 -11.98 6.30
CA GLU A 217 11.19 -12.67 5.21
C GLU A 217 11.89 -13.96 5.66
N HIS A 218 12.26 -14.06 6.94
CA HIS A 218 12.92 -15.23 7.56
C HIS A 218 11.93 -16.17 8.28
N ARG A 219 10.61 -16.01 8.03
CA ARG A 219 9.51 -16.84 8.58
C ARG A 219 9.33 -16.79 10.10
N GLU A 220 9.91 -15.80 10.79
CA GLU A 220 9.65 -15.51 12.20
C GLU A 220 8.31 -14.75 12.35
N TYR A 221 7.22 -15.26 11.75
CA TYR A 221 5.96 -14.54 11.54
C TYR A 221 5.34 -14.01 12.84
N PHE A 222 5.28 -14.83 13.90
CA PHE A 222 4.78 -14.41 15.22
C PHE A 222 5.58 -13.24 15.81
N LYS A 223 6.91 -13.27 15.63
CA LYS A 223 7.80 -12.21 16.11
C LYS A 223 7.62 -10.94 15.28
N SER A 224 7.51 -11.07 13.96
CA SER A 224 7.17 -9.97 13.06
C SER A 224 5.83 -9.31 13.44
N GLN A 225 4.78 -10.09 13.71
CA GLN A 225 3.47 -9.58 14.12
C GLN A 225 3.50 -8.90 15.50
N ALA A 226 4.17 -9.51 16.49
CA ALA A 226 4.32 -8.92 17.83
C ALA A 226 5.11 -7.59 17.78
N LEU A 227 6.19 -7.53 17.00
CA LEU A 227 6.95 -6.31 16.76
C LEU A 227 6.14 -5.27 15.95
N THR A 228 5.26 -5.71 15.04
CA THR A 228 4.29 -4.83 14.34
C THR A 228 3.29 -4.21 15.31
N ALA A 229 2.80 -4.96 16.30
CA ALA A 229 1.93 -4.43 17.36
C ALA A 229 2.63 -3.33 18.16
N VAL A 230 3.90 -3.55 18.54
CA VAL A 230 4.73 -2.52 19.21
C VAL A 230 4.91 -1.29 18.31
N ALA A 231 5.23 -1.47 17.03
CA ALA A 231 5.40 -0.38 16.07
C ALA A 231 4.12 0.45 15.89
N ALA A 232 2.97 -0.21 15.77
CA ALA A 232 1.67 0.44 15.66
C ALA A 232 1.35 1.27 16.91
N LYS A 233 1.49 0.70 18.12
CA LYS A 233 1.25 1.44 19.37
C LYS A 233 2.20 2.64 19.52
N MET A 234 3.49 2.51 19.18
CA MET A 234 4.41 3.65 19.15
C MET A 234 3.98 4.72 18.15
N ALA A 235 3.59 4.33 16.93
CA ALA A 235 3.19 5.26 15.88
C ALA A 235 1.91 6.04 16.24
N PHE A 236 0.93 5.39 16.87
CA PHE A 236 -0.27 6.06 17.41
C PHE A 236 0.06 7.02 18.56
N VAL A 237 0.92 6.62 19.51
CA VAL A 237 1.39 7.51 20.60
C VAL A 237 2.16 8.73 20.07
N LEU A 238 2.87 8.57 18.96
CA LEU A 238 3.58 9.65 18.24
C LEU A 238 2.67 10.47 17.29
N GLY A 239 1.40 10.11 17.16
CA GLY A 239 0.44 10.77 16.26
C GLY A 239 0.79 10.65 14.77
N LEU A 240 1.52 9.61 14.35
CA LEU A 240 1.94 9.43 12.94
C LEU A 240 0.75 9.15 12.00
N ASN A 241 -0.40 8.79 12.54
CA ASN A 241 -1.66 8.60 11.84
C ASN A 241 -2.47 9.89 11.62
N TYR A 242 -1.93 11.07 11.96
CA TYR A 242 -2.51 12.38 11.69
C TYR A 242 -1.53 13.29 10.92
N GLU A 243 -2.05 14.14 10.01
CA GLU A 243 -1.23 15.10 9.27
C GLU A 243 -0.67 16.22 10.15
N ASN A 244 0.66 16.30 10.26
CA ASN A 244 1.34 17.37 11.00
C ASN A 244 1.87 18.46 10.07
N ASN A 245 1.06 19.50 9.88
CA ASN A 245 1.36 20.65 9.04
C ASN A 245 2.49 21.57 9.56
N GLY A 246 2.94 21.41 10.80
CA GLY A 246 4.10 22.11 11.34
C GLY A 246 5.46 21.54 10.90
N LEU A 247 5.47 20.31 10.37
CA LEU A 247 6.67 19.67 9.84
C LEU A 247 6.93 20.09 8.39
N SER A 248 8.21 20.09 7.97
CA SER A 248 8.58 20.25 6.57
C SER A 248 8.06 19.09 5.72
N THR A 249 7.81 19.35 4.44
CA THR A 249 7.24 18.39 3.46
C THR A 249 7.87 17.01 3.55
N LEU A 250 9.21 16.94 3.54
CA LEU A 250 9.95 15.69 3.54
C LEU A 250 9.83 14.93 4.88
N VAL A 251 9.87 15.61 6.02
CA VAL A 251 9.68 14.95 7.34
C VAL A 251 8.25 14.43 7.48
N ARG A 252 7.27 15.18 6.96
CA ARG A 252 5.85 14.76 6.93
C ARG A 252 5.67 13.52 6.07
N GLU A 253 6.24 13.51 4.86
CA GLU A 253 6.17 12.34 3.96
C GLU A 253 6.91 11.12 4.52
N CYS A 254 8.08 11.27 5.17
CA CYS A 254 8.72 10.15 5.87
C CYS A 254 7.81 9.56 6.97
N ARG A 255 7.17 10.41 7.79
CA ARG A 255 6.23 9.95 8.84
C ARG A 255 4.98 9.28 8.27
N ARG A 256 4.44 9.84 7.20
CA ARG A 256 3.32 9.28 6.44
C ARG A 256 3.67 7.90 5.88
N ARG A 257 4.84 7.77 5.24
CA ARG A 257 5.36 6.50 4.71
C ARG A 257 5.59 5.47 5.82
N LEU A 258 6.15 5.84 6.97
CA LEU A 258 6.26 4.96 8.15
C LEU A 258 4.90 4.40 8.60
N MET A 259 3.89 5.27 8.73
CA MET A 259 2.55 4.85 9.16
C MET A 259 1.89 3.91 8.12
N TRP A 260 2.04 4.20 6.82
CA TRP A 260 1.55 3.30 5.77
C TRP A 260 2.32 1.98 5.67
N SER A 261 3.61 1.95 6.02
CA SER A 261 4.39 0.71 6.13
C SER A 261 3.88 -0.19 7.26
N ILE A 262 3.47 0.37 8.40
CA ILE A 262 2.79 -0.38 9.48
C ILE A 262 1.46 -0.94 8.97
N PHE A 263 0.59 -0.10 8.42
CA PHE A 263 -0.70 -0.49 7.84
C PHE A 263 -0.60 -1.64 6.84
N HIS A 264 0.45 -1.64 6.01
CA HIS A 264 0.69 -2.66 5.00
C HIS A 264 1.15 -4.00 5.61
N VAL A 265 2.16 -3.99 6.50
CA VAL A 265 2.65 -5.26 7.09
C VAL A 265 1.64 -5.86 8.08
N ASP A 266 0.86 -5.03 8.76
CA ASP A 266 -0.34 -5.40 9.52
C ASP A 266 -1.32 -6.23 8.67
N ARG A 267 -1.66 -5.76 7.45
CA ARG A 267 -2.57 -6.48 6.54
C ARG A 267 -1.97 -7.75 5.93
N LEU A 268 -0.66 -7.77 5.67
CA LEU A 268 0.04 -8.98 5.25
C LEU A 268 -0.01 -10.05 6.35
N SER A 269 0.37 -9.70 7.59
CA SER A 269 0.43 -10.63 8.71
C SER A 269 -0.94 -11.08 9.21
N ALA A 270 -1.95 -10.21 9.17
CA ALA A 270 -3.30 -10.56 9.59
C ALA A 270 -4.06 -11.46 8.60
N GLY A 271 -3.67 -11.50 7.33
CA GLY A 271 -4.09 -12.53 6.38
C GLY A 271 -5.60 -12.70 6.13
N GLY A 272 -6.42 -11.68 6.44
CA GLY A 272 -7.90 -11.72 6.39
C GLY A 272 -8.59 -12.04 7.72
N PHE A 273 -7.88 -12.09 8.84
CA PHE A 273 -8.48 -12.17 10.18
C PHE A 273 -8.56 -10.75 10.79
N PRO A 274 -9.76 -10.17 10.98
CA PRO A 274 -9.90 -8.82 11.53
C PRO A 274 -9.44 -8.72 12.99
N GLU A 275 -9.47 -9.82 13.75
CA GLU A 275 -9.02 -9.91 15.15
C GLU A 275 -7.49 -9.78 15.29
N LEU A 276 -6.74 -9.94 14.18
CA LEU A 276 -5.28 -9.84 14.12
C LEU A 276 -4.77 -8.45 13.71
N LEU A 277 -5.66 -7.53 13.32
CA LEU A 277 -5.29 -6.17 12.89
C LEU A 277 -4.92 -5.27 14.09
N VAL A 278 -3.75 -4.65 14.03
CA VAL A 278 -3.29 -3.65 15.00
C VAL A 278 -3.42 -2.21 14.50
N CYS A 279 -3.64 -2.00 13.20
CA CYS A 279 -3.76 -0.70 12.56
C CYS A 279 -5.00 -0.63 11.64
N PRO A 280 -6.24 -0.55 12.18
CA PRO A 280 -7.46 -0.59 11.39
C PRO A 280 -7.64 0.66 10.51
N SER A 281 -8.27 0.49 9.35
CA SER A 281 -8.27 1.49 8.26
C SER A 281 -8.97 2.80 8.62
N HIS A 282 -9.92 2.77 9.55
CA HIS A 282 -10.62 3.96 10.05
C HIS A 282 -9.74 4.86 10.95
N SER A 283 -8.62 4.36 11.47
CA SER A 283 -7.67 5.13 12.29
C SER A 283 -6.60 5.88 11.46
N MET A 284 -6.66 5.79 10.13
CA MET A 284 -5.69 6.41 9.22
C MET A 284 -6.18 7.79 8.77
N HIS A 285 -5.83 8.84 9.50
CA HIS A 285 -6.23 10.23 9.24
C HIS A 285 -5.14 11.02 8.49
N ILE A 286 -4.47 10.34 7.55
CA ILE A 286 -3.39 10.85 6.70
C ILE A 286 -3.71 10.62 5.22
N GLN A 287 -3.16 11.47 4.35
CA GLN A 287 -3.21 11.23 2.90
C GLN A 287 -2.34 10.01 2.54
N LEU A 288 -2.55 9.40 1.38
CA LEU A 288 -1.66 8.35 0.85
C LEU A 288 -0.26 8.94 0.55
N PRO A 289 0.80 8.13 0.49
CA PRO A 289 2.14 8.63 0.12
C PRO A 289 2.14 9.32 -1.24
N CYS A 290 3.04 10.28 -1.44
CA CYS A 290 3.29 10.85 -2.76
C CYS A 290 4.11 9.90 -3.65
N SER A 291 4.27 10.26 -4.92
CA SER A 291 5.09 9.54 -5.89
C SER A 291 6.57 9.49 -5.46
N GLU A 292 7.32 8.45 -5.85
CA GLU A 292 8.75 8.37 -5.48
C GLU A 292 9.56 9.58 -6.02
N LYS A 293 9.19 10.10 -7.19
CA LYS A 293 9.78 11.34 -7.74
C LYS A 293 9.58 12.52 -6.79
N ASP A 294 8.37 12.68 -6.24
CA ASP A 294 8.07 13.78 -5.34
C ASP A 294 8.73 13.58 -3.96
N PHE A 295 8.89 12.34 -3.50
CA PHE A 295 9.65 12.01 -2.29
C PHE A 295 11.15 12.30 -2.44
N ASP A 296 11.79 11.73 -3.47
CA ASP A 296 13.24 11.85 -3.73
C ASP A 296 13.70 13.30 -3.97
N LEU A 297 12.79 14.16 -4.45
CA LEU A 297 13.03 15.58 -4.71
C LEU A 297 12.40 16.51 -3.65
N GLY A 298 11.68 15.98 -2.66
CA GLY A 298 11.00 16.76 -1.62
C GLY A 298 9.88 17.69 -2.12
N ILE A 299 9.25 17.38 -3.26
CA ILE A 299 8.22 18.19 -3.91
C ILE A 299 6.94 18.19 -3.04
N PRO A 300 6.38 19.36 -2.70
CA PRO A 300 5.12 19.44 -1.96
C PRO A 300 3.92 19.09 -2.85
N GLY A 301 3.00 18.28 -2.30
CA GLY A 301 1.78 17.88 -2.96
C GLY A 301 0.75 17.31 -1.98
N GLU A 302 -0.53 17.57 -2.26
CA GLU A 302 -1.65 16.88 -1.64
C GLU A 302 -2.03 15.64 -2.48
N THR A 303 -2.43 14.57 -1.82
CA THR A 303 -2.85 13.29 -2.41
C THR A 303 -4.19 12.86 -1.80
N ALA A 304 -4.88 11.93 -2.47
CA ALA A 304 -6.10 11.36 -1.93
C ALA A 304 -5.85 10.56 -0.62
N PRO A 305 -6.85 10.48 0.28
CA PRO A 305 -6.87 9.48 1.36
C PRO A 305 -7.10 8.05 0.81
N LEU A 306 -7.03 7.06 1.70
CA LEU A 306 -7.27 5.64 1.38
C LEU A 306 -8.65 5.43 0.75
N ILE A 307 -9.71 5.70 1.53
CA ILE A 307 -11.11 5.72 1.07
C ILE A 307 -11.35 7.10 0.46
N SER A 308 -11.57 7.17 -0.85
CA SER A 308 -11.79 8.46 -1.51
C SER A 308 -13.21 8.99 -1.29
N THR A 309 -13.31 10.31 -1.13
CA THR A 309 -14.56 11.05 -0.98
C THR A 309 -14.79 12.03 -2.14
N ARG A 310 -14.01 11.91 -3.23
CA ARG A 310 -14.06 12.78 -4.41
C ARG A 310 -14.02 11.95 -5.70
N THR A 311 -14.80 12.38 -6.69
CA THR A 311 -14.86 11.76 -8.03
C THR A 311 -13.60 11.96 -8.87
N ASN A 312 -12.83 13.02 -8.59
CA ASN A 312 -11.73 13.49 -9.45
C ASN A 312 -10.36 12.91 -9.05
N GLU A 313 -10.28 11.59 -8.82
CA GLU A 313 -9.03 10.94 -8.41
C GLU A 313 -7.93 11.04 -9.49
N SER A 314 -8.34 11.04 -10.75
CA SER A 314 -7.51 11.21 -11.95
C SER A 314 -6.77 12.55 -12.01
N GLU A 315 -7.19 13.56 -11.24
CA GLU A 315 -6.52 14.87 -11.14
C GLU A 315 -5.39 14.89 -10.09
N SER A 316 -5.24 13.84 -9.27
CA SER A 316 -4.25 13.79 -8.18
C SER A 316 -2.84 13.45 -8.67
N MET A 317 -2.22 14.42 -9.37
CA MET A 317 -0.88 14.35 -10.03
C MET A 317 0.27 13.82 -9.16
N HIS A 318 0.11 13.81 -7.83
CA HIS A 318 1.11 13.38 -6.85
C HIS A 318 1.01 11.90 -6.42
N LEU A 319 0.01 11.13 -6.86
CA LEU A 319 -0.08 9.70 -6.54
C LEU A 319 0.97 8.89 -7.32
N GLY A 320 1.50 7.84 -6.69
CA GLY A 320 2.38 6.87 -7.32
C GLY A 320 1.94 5.44 -7.05
N LEU A 321 2.59 4.45 -7.67
CA LEU A 321 2.23 3.02 -7.51
C LEU A 321 2.15 2.57 -6.05
N ARG A 322 2.96 3.12 -5.13
CA ARG A 322 2.88 2.83 -3.69
C ARG A 322 1.51 3.22 -3.09
N SER A 323 0.96 4.36 -3.50
CA SER A 323 -0.36 4.86 -3.08
C SER A 323 -1.47 3.89 -3.50
N PHE A 324 -1.43 3.42 -4.75
CA PHE A 324 -2.36 2.40 -5.26
C PHE A 324 -2.11 1.02 -4.62
N TYR A 325 -0.85 0.66 -4.32
CA TYR A 325 -0.47 -0.60 -3.66
C TYR A 325 -1.04 -0.73 -2.23
N PHE A 326 -1.16 0.38 -1.50
CA PHE A 326 -1.80 0.38 -0.18
C PHE A 326 -3.33 0.31 -0.25
N ARG A 327 -3.96 0.84 -1.31
CA ARG A 327 -5.39 0.62 -1.58
C ARG A 327 -5.70 -0.85 -1.88
N ILE A 328 -4.96 -1.48 -2.79
CA ILE A 328 -5.14 -2.92 -3.07
C ILE A 328 -4.79 -3.79 -1.87
N SER A 329 -3.82 -3.41 -1.02
CA SER A 329 -3.55 -4.12 0.24
C SER A 329 -4.78 -4.16 1.18
N ASP A 330 -5.59 -3.10 1.19
CA ASP A 330 -6.82 -3.00 1.99
C ASP A 330 -7.97 -3.81 1.38
N ILE A 331 -8.20 -3.66 0.07
CA ILE A 331 -9.19 -4.45 -0.68
C ILE A 331 -8.88 -5.95 -0.57
N ARG A 332 -7.60 -6.35 -0.72
CA ARG A 332 -7.17 -7.74 -0.57
C ARG A 332 -7.49 -8.28 0.81
N HIS A 333 -7.19 -7.54 1.88
CA HIS A 333 -7.51 -8.00 3.23
C HIS A 333 -9.01 -8.30 3.39
N ARG A 334 -9.87 -7.44 2.85
CA ARG A 334 -11.33 -7.62 2.85
C ARG A 334 -11.82 -8.77 1.97
N ILE A 335 -11.14 -9.07 0.86
CA ILE A 335 -11.38 -10.27 0.04
C ILE A 335 -11.05 -11.55 0.82
N LEU A 336 -9.91 -11.55 1.54
CA LEU A 336 -9.48 -12.67 2.37
C LEU A 336 -10.41 -12.86 3.58
N GLU A 337 -10.88 -11.77 4.21
CA GLU A 337 -11.90 -11.78 5.27
C GLU A 337 -13.23 -12.37 4.76
N TYR A 338 -13.75 -11.85 3.63
CA TYR A 338 -14.99 -12.34 3.01
C TYR A 338 -14.93 -13.85 2.72
N THR A 339 -13.91 -14.30 2.01
CA THR A 339 -13.77 -15.71 1.63
C THR A 339 -13.56 -16.62 2.84
N ARG A 340 -12.80 -16.19 3.86
CA ARG A 340 -12.69 -16.93 5.14
C ARG A 340 -14.03 -17.06 5.86
N ASN A 341 -14.82 -15.99 5.93
CA ASN A 341 -16.11 -16.00 6.63
C ASN A 341 -17.07 -16.99 5.97
N VAL A 342 -17.20 -16.99 4.63
CA VAL A 342 -18.03 -17.95 3.88
C VAL A 342 -17.61 -19.40 4.14
N ILE A 343 -16.30 -19.70 4.12
CA ILE A 343 -15.77 -21.06 4.41
C ILE A 343 -16.04 -21.45 5.87
N ARG A 344 -15.80 -20.54 6.83
CA ARG A 344 -15.93 -20.75 8.28
C ARG A 344 -17.37 -21.01 8.69
N GLU A 345 -18.29 -20.17 8.21
CA GLU A 345 -19.71 -20.21 8.54
C GLU A 345 -20.48 -21.26 7.74
N LYS A 346 -19.86 -21.83 6.69
CA LYS A 346 -20.44 -22.83 5.78
C LYS A 346 -21.66 -22.31 5.01
N SER A 347 -21.68 -21.00 4.77
CA SER A 347 -22.70 -20.27 4.03
C SER A 347 -22.65 -20.61 2.53
N ASN A 348 -23.77 -20.51 1.83
CA ASN A 348 -23.79 -20.66 0.37
C ASN A 348 -23.18 -19.40 -0.29
N PRO A 349 -22.12 -19.51 -1.10
CA PRO A 349 -21.47 -18.34 -1.70
C PRO A 349 -22.34 -17.56 -2.70
N TYR A 350 -23.48 -18.14 -3.13
CA TYR A 350 -24.46 -17.48 -3.98
C TYR A 350 -25.34 -16.49 -3.20
N ASP A 351 -25.57 -16.73 -1.91
CA ASP A 351 -26.37 -15.83 -1.05
C ASP A 351 -25.61 -14.51 -0.78
N SER A 352 -24.28 -14.58 -0.74
CA SER A 352 -23.38 -13.44 -0.53
C SER A 352 -22.77 -12.86 -1.82
N ARG A 353 -23.28 -13.25 -3.00
CA ARG A 353 -22.73 -12.83 -4.31
C ARG A 353 -22.64 -11.31 -4.49
N ASP A 354 -23.54 -10.55 -3.87
CA ASP A 354 -23.57 -9.08 -3.93
C ASP A 354 -22.32 -8.46 -3.25
N MET A 355 -21.75 -9.13 -2.23
CA MET A 355 -20.48 -8.74 -1.61
C MET A 355 -19.29 -9.03 -2.53
N LEU A 356 -19.32 -10.16 -3.25
CA LEU A 356 -18.30 -10.50 -4.26
C LEU A 356 -18.32 -9.47 -5.40
N GLN A 357 -19.51 -9.12 -5.92
CA GLN A 357 -19.67 -8.10 -6.96
C GLN A 357 -19.15 -6.73 -6.50
N LYS A 358 -19.43 -6.35 -5.24
CA LYS A 358 -18.89 -5.11 -4.66
C LYS A 358 -17.36 -5.12 -4.61
N LEU A 359 -16.74 -6.23 -4.22
CA LEU A 359 -15.28 -6.35 -4.17
C LEU A 359 -14.65 -6.36 -5.57
N GLU A 360 -15.29 -6.97 -6.59
CA GLU A 360 -14.87 -6.87 -7.98
C GLU A 360 -14.97 -5.44 -8.52
N ALA A 361 -16.07 -4.73 -8.22
CA ALA A 361 -16.26 -3.34 -8.61
C ALA A 361 -15.23 -2.39 -7.96
N GLU A 362 -14.84 -2.62 -6.71
CA GLU A 362 -13.77 -1.85 -6.05
C GLU A 362 -12.38 -2.14 -6.66
N LEU A 363 -12.11 -3.37 -7.13
CA LEU A 363 -10.87 -3.70 -7.86
C LEU A 363 -10.81 -3.01 -9.24
N GLU A 364 -11.91 -2.96 -9.98
CA GLU A 364 -11.96 -2.31 -11.29
C GLU A 364 -12.02 -0.77 -11.18
N GLN A 365 -12.65 -0.22 -10.13
CA GLN A 365 -12.53 1.20 -9.80
C GLN A 365 -11.07 1.57 -9.51
N LEU A 366 -10.34 0.72 -8.78
CA LEU A 366 -8.91 0.94 -8.54
C LEU A 366 -8.10 0.86 -9.84
N ARG A 367 -8.39 -0.10 -10.74
CA ARG A 367 -7.74 -0.25 -12.04
C ARG A 367 -7.95 0.98 -12.93
N SER A 368 -9.20 1.39 -13.10
CA SER A 368 -9.59 2.54 -13.94
C SER A 368 -9.10 3.88 -13.39
N SER A 369 -8.85 4.00 -12.08
CA SER A 369 -8.23 5.18 -11.46
C SER A 369 -6.75 5.41 -11.80
N LEU A 370 -6.07 4.44 -12.43
CA LEU A 370 -4.64 4.52 -12.74
C LEU A 370 -4.34 5.49 -13.89
N PRO A 371 -3.44 6.48 -13.70
CA PRO A 371 -2.89 7.27 -14.79
C PRO A 371 -2.24 6.40 -15.88
N ALA A 372 -2.33 6.82 -17.15
CA ALA A 372 -1.90 6.02 -18.30
C ALA A 372 -0.43 5.54 -18.25
N ASN A 373 0.46 6.29 -17.60
CA ASN A 373 1.86 5.90 -17.39
C ASN A 373 2.07 4.86 -16.27
N LEU A 374 1.03 4.50 -15.51
CA LEU A 374 1.07 3.47 -14.46
C LEU A 374 0.26 2.21 -14.83
N GLN A 375 -0.63 2.28 -15.82
CA GLN A 375 -1.40 1.14 -16.34
C GLN A 375 -0.50 0.04 -16.93
N TYR A 376 -0.95 -1.22 -16.90
CA TYR A 376 -0.20 -2.33 -17.48
C TYR A 376 -0.24 -2.30 -19.01
N ASN A 377 0.94 -2.21 -19.61
CA ASN A 377 1.24 -2.50 -21.01
C ASN A 377 2.76 -2.72 -21.11
N GLU A 378 3.22 -3.29 -22.23
CA GLU A 378 4.63 -3.64 -22.39
C GLU A 378 5.54 -2.41 -22.43
N ASP A 379 5.13 -1.29 -23.06
CA ASP A 379 5.89 -0.04 -23.08
C ASP A 379 6.18 0.48 -21.66
N ASN A 380 5.17 0.54 -20.79
CA ASN A 380 5.31 0.94 -19.40
C ASN A 380 6.19 -0.02 -18.58
N LEU A 381 6.28 -1.29 -18.97
CA LEU A 381 7.15 -2.29 -18.36
C LEU A 381 8.61 -2.13 -18.84
N PHE A 382 8.84 -2.02 -20.15
CA PHE A 382 10.14 -1.78 -20.77
C PHE A 382 10.78 -0.47 -20.28
N LEU A 383 10.01 0.61 -20.16
CA LEU A 383 10.44 1.90 -19.57
C LEU A 383 10.91 1.80 -18.10
N ARG A 384 10.69 0.66 -17.44
CA ARG A 384 11.03 0.42 -16.03
C ARG A 384 12.01 -0.74 -15.81
N ALA A 385 12.23 -1.59 -16.80
CA ALA A 385 13.00 -2.84 -16.71
C ALA A 385 14.34 -2.71 -15.97
N TYR A 386 15.11 -1.67 -16.30
CA TYR A 386 16.44 -1.42 -15.72
C TYR A 386 16.40 -0.37 -14.59
N SER A 387 15.36 -0.43 -13.74
CA SER A 387 15.18 0.52 -12.64
C SER A 387 14.56 -0.10 -11.38
N PRO A 388 14.82 0.45 -10.17
CA PRO A 388 14.13 0.06 -8.93
C PRO A 388 12.61 0.31 -8.93
N GLN A 389 12.02 0.80 -10.02
CA GLN A 389 10.57 0.91 -10.19
C GLN A 389 9.94 -0.40 -10.69
N LEU A 390 10.72 -1.30 -11.34
CA LEU A 390 10.20 -2.53 -11.95
C LEU A 390 9.45 -3.38 -10.93
N THR A 391 10.08 -3.67 -9.78
CA THR A 391 9.48 -4.50 -8.72
C THR A 391 8.10 -3.95 -8.33
N ARG A 392 7.92 -2.63 -8.17
CA ARG A 392 6.62 -2.05 -7.78
C ARG A 392 5.58 -2.10 -8.90
N PHE A 393 6.01 -1.94 -10.16
CA PHE A 393 5.12 -2.00 -11.31
C PHE A 393 4.61 -3.43 -11.51
N VAL A 394 5.51 -4.42 -11.53
CA VAL A 394 5.17 -5.83 -11.66
C VAL A 394 4.32 -6.29 -10.47
N MET A 395 4.74 -6.03 -9.23
CA MET A 395 4.01 -6.47 -8.05
C MET A 395 2.63 -5.84 -7.91
N PHE A 396 2.44 -4.57 -8.28
CA PHE A 396 1.10 -3.98 -8.26
C PHE A 396 0.15 -4.70 -9.24
N HIS A 397 0.60 -4.92 -10.49
CA HIS A 397 -0.24 -5.54 -11.51
C HIS A 397 -0.46 -7.04 -11.28
N VAL A 398 0.56 -7.77 -10.81
CA VAL A 398 0.43 -9.18 -10.38
C VAL A 398 -0.48 -9.29 -9.15
N LEU A 399 -0.35 -8.41 -8.16
CA LEU A 399 -1.22 -8.41 -6.98
C LEU A 399 -2.68 -8.09 -7.34
N TRP A 400 -2.92 -7.26 -8.37
CA TRP A 400 -4.27 -7.01 -8.90
C TRP A 400 -4.90 -8.30 -9.43
N GLN A 401 -4.20 -9.04 -10.29
CA GLN A 401 -4.66 -10.36 -10.72
C GLN A 401 -4.84 -11.32 -9.54
N GLN A 402 -3.91 -11.32 -8.58
CA GLN A 402 -3.96 -12.18 -7.39
C GLN A 402 -5.15 -11.85 -6.47
N CYS A 403 -5.66 -10.62 -6.47
CA CYS A 403 -6.87 -10.29 -5.71
C CYS A 403 -8.12 -10.92 -6.33
N HIS A 404 -8.23 -10.97 -7.66
CA HIS A 404 -9.31 -11.74 -8.30
C HIS A 404 -9.13 -13.24 -8.09
N THR A 405 -7.91 -13.80 -8.21
CA THR A 405 -7.73 -15.25 -7.93
C THR A 405 -8.02 -15.59 -6.46
N ASP A 406 -7.62 -14.75 -5.50
CA ASP A 406 -7.99 -14.88 -4.08
C ASP A 406 -9.51 -14.79 -3.87
N LEU A 407 -10.22 -13.90 -4.59
CA LEU A 407 -11.67 -13.71 -4.53
C LEU A 407 -12.47 -14.90 -5.07
N TYR A 408 -11.94 -15.64 -6.04
CA TYR A 408 -12.68 -16.70 -6.75
C TYR A 408 -12.23 -18.14 -6.44
N ARG A 409 -10.97 -18.39 -6.05
CA ARG A 409 -10.40 -19.75 -5.96
C ARG A 409 -11.07 -20.68 -4.94
N PHE A 410 -11.78 -20.14 -3.95
CA PHE A 410 -12.44 -20.92 -2.90
C PHE A 410 -13.59 -21.81 -3.44
N MET A 411 -13.97 -21.62 -4.72
CA MET A 411 -14.92 -22.43 -5.47
C MET A 411 -14.30 -23.68 -6.15
N PHE A 412 -12.99 -23.92 -6.05
CA PHE A 412 -12.38 -25.18 -6.47
C PHE A 412 -12.50 -26.26 -5.38
N PRO A 413 -12.95 -27.49 -5.68
CA PRO A 413 -13.02 -28.58 -4.70
C PRO A 413 -11.63 -29.03 -4.22
N GLY A 414 -11.59 -29.83 -3.14
CA GLY A 414 -10.36 -30.50 -2.70
C GLY A 414 -9.28 -29.56 -2.14
N THR A 415 -9.64 -28.56 -1.34
CA THR A 415 -8.69 -27.70 -0.61
C THR A 415 -9.19 -27.29 0.77
N LYS A 416 -8.25 -27.16 1.72
CA LYS A 416 -8.45 -26.58 3.07
C LYS A 416 -8.97 -25.13 3.04
N TYR A 417 -8.81 -24.44 1.91
CA TYR A 417 -9.20 -23.03 1.69
C TYR A 417 -10.35 -22.91 0.67
N SER A 418 -11.20 -23.93 0.60
CA SER A 418 -12.39 -23.99 -0.27
C SER A 418 -13.65 -24.25 0.55
N ILE A 419 -14.82 -23.98 -0.03
CA ILE A 419 -16.08 -24.53 0.50
C ILE A 419 -16.11 -26.07 0.36
N SER A 420 -16.83 -26.75 1.25
CA SER A 420 -16.97 -28.21 1.20
C SER A 420 -17.83 -28.66 0.02
N ASP A 421 -17.58 -29.85 -0.51
CA ASP A 421 -18.26 -30.40 -1.69
C ASP A 421 -19.80 -30.42 -1.55
N THR A 422 -20.32 -30.53 -0.32
CA THR A 422 -21.74 -30.41 0.01
C THR A 422 -22.33 -29.03 -0.23
N ILE A 423 -21.57 -27.96 0.05
CA ILE A 423 -21.98 -26.58 -0.25
C ILE A 423 -21.82 -26.33 -1.75
N LEU A 424 -20.74 -26.85 -2.35
CA LEU A 424 -20.45 -26.71 -3.78
C LEU A 424 -21.57 -27.32 -4.63
N GLY A 425 -22.03 -28.53 -4.30
CA GLY A 425 -23.18 -29.17 -4.95
C GLY A 425 -24.54 -28.52 -4.68
N ASN A 426 -24.65 -27.68 -3.64
CA ASN A 426 -25.82 -26.85 -3.33
C ASN A 426 -25.70 -25.42 -3.91
N THR A 427 -24.59 -25.08 -4.56
CA THR A 427 -24.38 -23.78 -5.20
C THR A 427 -24.79 -23.87 -6.68
N PRO A 428 -25.47 -22.86 -7.27
CA PRO A 428 -25.81 -22.88 -8.69
C PRO A 428 -24.59 -23.11 -9.59
N GLN A 429 -24.63 -24.18 -10.40
CA GLN A 429 -23.48 -24.65 -11.18
C GLN A 429 -22.91 -23.58 -12.13
N GLU A 430 -23.78 -22.74 -12.70
CA GLU A 430 -23.41 -21.60 -13.56
C GLU A 430 -22.51 -20.58 -12.80
N TYR A 431 -22.79 -20.34 -11.52
CA TYR A 431 -22.00 -19.45 -10.67
C TYR A 431 -20.69 -20.09 -10.19
N VAL A 432 -20.70 -21.41 -9.93
CA VAL A 432 -19.48 -22.19 -9.69
C VAL A 432 -18.53 -22.08 -10.90
N GLN A 433 -19.06 -22.31 -12.10
CA GLN A 433 -18.32 -22.22 -13.36
C GLN A 433 -17.81 -20.80 -13.65
N TYR A 434 -18.64 -19.76 -13.41
CA TYR A 434 -18.24 -18.37 -13.51
C TYR A 434 -17.02 -18.05 -12.62
N CYS A 435 -17.06 -18.45 -11.34
CA CYS A 435 -15.96 -18.21 -10.41
C CYS A 435 -14.70 -18.98 -10.80
N GLN A 436 -14.82 -20.27 -11.13
CA GLN A 436 -13.68 -21.11 -11.54
C GLN A 436 -13.02 -20.57 -12.82
N ARG A 437 -13.82 -20.10 -13.80
CA ARG A 437 -13.33 -19.44 -15.01
C ARG A 437 -12.59 -18.14 -14.70
N LYS A 438 -13.18 -17.23 -13.91
CA LYS A 438 -12.51 -15.99 -13.50
C LYS A 438 -11.17 -16.26 -12.79
N ALA A 439 -11.15 -17.20 -11.85
CA ALA A 439 -9.91 -17.59 -11.17
C ALA A 439 -8.83 -18.08 -12.16
N PHE A 440 -9.22 -18.84 -13.18
CA PHE A 440 -8.33 -19.31 -14.24
C PHE A 440 -7.82 -18.17 -15.13
N GLU A 441 -8.70 -17.30 -15.63
CA GLU A 441 -8.37 -16.16 -16.48
C GLU A 441 -7.31 -15.26 -15.81
N HIS A 442 -7.56 -14.87 -14.56
CA HIS A 442 -6.62 -14.04 -13.80
C HIS A 442 -5.30 -14.79 -13.47
N ALA A 443 -5.34 -16.11 -13.24
CA ALA A 443 -4.13 -16.91 -13.05
C ALA A 443 -3.27 -17.02 -14.33
N VAL A 444 -3.90 -17.14 -15.51
CA VAL A 444 -3.19 -17.09 -16.80
C VAL A 444 -2.58 -15.71 -17.04
N ILE A 445 -3.25 -14.62 -16.66
CA ILE A 445 -2.66 -13.28 -16.80
C ILE A 445 -1.46 -13.07 -15.84
N ILE A 446 -1.41 -13.72 -14.66
CA ILE A 446 -0.18 -13.74 -13.83
C ILE A 446 0.95 -14.44 -14.59
N LEU A 447 0.68 -15.57 -15.23
CA LEU A 447 1.65 -16.29 -16.06
C LEU A 447 2.10 -15.47 -17.29
N ASP A 448 1.21 -14.65 -17.86
CA ASP A 448 1.52 -13.68 -18.93
C ASP A 448 2.50 -12.61 -18.44
N ILE A 449 2.18 -11.92 -17.34
CA ILE A 449 3.06 -10.88 -16.77
C ILE A 449 4.44 -11.46 -16.43
N CYS A 450 4.51 -12.66 -15.85
CA CYS A 450 5.78 -13.30 -15.54
C CYS A 450 6.62 -13.58 -16.79
N HIS A 451 6.00 -14.07 -17.87
CA HIS A 451 6.68 -14.32 -19.15
C HIS A 451 7.13 -13.04 -19.84
N THR A 452 6.32 -11.98 -19.85
CA THR A 452 6.74 -10.68 -20.40
C THR A 452 7.97 -10.17 -19.64
N VAL A 453 7.98 -10.20 -18.30
CA VAL A 453 9.14 -9.79 -17.47
C VAL A 453 10.40 -10.60 -17.80
N GLN A 454 10.29 -11.92 -17.90
CA GLN A 454 11.41 -12.80 -18.28
C GLN A 454 11.96 -12.49 -19.67
N SER A 455 11.10 -12.12 -20.63
CA SER A 455 11.49 -11.82 -22.00
C SER A 455 12.38 -10.57 -22.15
N ILE A 456 12.37 -9.67 -21.16
CA ILE A 456 13.24 -8.47 -21.13
C ILE A 456 14.69 -8.82 -20.74
N GLY A 457 14.92 -10.03 -20.22
CA GLY A 457 16.21 -10.50 -19.71
C GLY A 457 16.26 -10.55 -18.18
N HIS A 458 17.46 -10.78 -17.64
CA HIS A 458 17.68 -11.00 -16.20
C HIS A 458 17.41 -9.72 -15.37
N THR A 459 16.14 -9.53 -14.99
CA THR A 459 15.69 -8.44 -14.13
C THR A 459 15.14 -9.01 -12.81
N LEU A 460 15.59 -8.47 -11.67
CA LEU A 460 15.21 -8.99 -10.36
C LEU A 460 13.92 -8.33 -9.85
N ILE A 461 12.88 -9.15 -9.68
CA ILE A 461 11.74 -8.79 -8.82
C ILE A 461 12.16 -9.09 -7.38
N SER A 462 12.24 -8.04 -6.55
CA SER A 462 12.84 -8.09 -5.21
C SER A 462 11.84 -8.27 -4.06
N ASP A 463 10.55 -8.33 -4.40
CA ASP A 463 9.44 -8.57 -3.47
C ASP A 463 9.11 -10.07 -3.45
N THR A 464 9.23 -10.70 -2.27
CA THR A 464 9.02 -12.14 -2.08
C THR A 464 7.57 -12.58 -2.30
N GLY A 465 6.60 -11.67 -2.27
CA GLY A 465 5.20 -11.95 -2.62
C GLY A 465 5.01 -12.45 -4.06
N ILE A 466 5.98 -12.23 -4.96
CA ILE A 466 5.95 -12.79 -6.32
C ILE A 466 5.91 -14.33 -6.28
N ALA A 467 6.63 -14.95 -5.34
CA ALA A 467 6.68 -16.40 -5.20
C ALA A 467 5.31 -16.98 -4.85
N THR A 468 4.59 -16.32 -3.94
CA THR A 468 3.20 -16.67 -3.60
C THR A 468 2.29 -16.61 -4.82
N CYS A 469 2.38 -15.53 -5.60
CA CYS A 469 1.54 -15.35 -6.79
C CYS A 469 1.84 -16.43 -7.84
N VAL A 470 3.12 -16.75 -8.04
CA VAL A 470 3.59 -17.85 -8.92
C VAL A 470 3.07 -19.22 -8.44
N TYR A 471 3.10 -19.50 -7.13
CA TYR A 471 2.54 -20.74 -6.58
C TYR A 471 1.03 -20.82 -6.76
N GLN A 472 0.30 -19.76 -6.41
CA GLN A 472 -1.16 -19.73 -6.46
C GLN A 472 -1.68 -19.79 -7.91
N CYS A 473 -1.05 -19.10 -8.87
CA CYS A 473 -1.43 -19.23 -10.28
C CYS A 473 -1.13 -20.64 -10.84
N SER A 474 -0.01 -21.25 -10.46
CA SER A 474 0.34 -22.62 -10.88
C SER A 474 -0.66 -23.65 -10.35
N ASN A 475 -1.01 -23.56 -9.06
CA ASN A 475 -1.98 -24.44 -8.41
C ASN A 475 -3.37 -24.31 -9.06
N ILE A 476 -3.82 -23.09 -9.38
CA ILE A 476 -5.10 -22.85 -10.07
C ILE A 476 -5.10 -23.43 -11.49
N ILE A 477 -4.07 -23.16 -12.30
CA ILE A 477 -3.99 -23.65 -13.68
C ILE A 477 -3.99 -25.19 -13.73
N ILE A 478 -3.25 -25.84 -12.83
CA ILE A 478 -3.20 -27.31 -12.72
C ILE A 478 -4.55 -27.89 -12.28
N ARG A 479 -5.21 -27.29 -11.28
CA ARG A 479 -6.55 -27.72 -10.84
C ARG A 479 -7.61 -27.58 -11.93
N VAL A 480 -7.57 -26.53 -12.73
CA VAL A 480 -8.50 -26.35 -13.86
C VAL A 480 -8.25 -27.42 -14.92
N ALA A 481 -6.99 -27.77 -15.19
CA ALA A 481 -6.64 -28.86 -16.09
C ALA A 481 -7.07 -30.25 -15.57
N ASP A 482 -7.01 -30.49 -14.26
CA ASP A 482 -7.51 -31.73 -13.63
C ASP A 482 -9.05 -31.84 -13.64
N ILE A 483 -9.77 -30.72 -13.48
CA ILE A 483 -11.25 -30.70 -13.33
C ILE A 483 -11.97 -30.59 -14.67
N VAL A 484 -11.52 -29.69 -15.55
CA VAL A 484 -12.19 -29.31 -16.81
C VAL A 484 -11.44 -29.83 -18.04
N GLY A 485 -10.13 -30.01 -17.93
CA GLY A 485 -9.24 -30.22 -19.07
C GLY A 485 -8.96 -28.94 -19.86
N PHE A 486 -8.21 -29.06 -20.95
CA PHE A 486 -7.96 -27.99 -21.92
C PHE A 486 -8.88 -28.18 -23.14
N SER A 487 -9.21 -27.10 -23.86
CA SER A 487 -10.07 -27.20 -25.05
C SER A 487 -9.32 -27.70 -26.30
N SER A 488 -7.99 -27.63 -26.31
CA SER A 488 -7.15 -28.25 -27.34
C SER A 488 -5.74 -28.60 -26.83
N GLU A 489 -5.06 -29.52 -27.53
CA GLU A 489 -3.65 -29.82 -27.24
C GLU A 489 -2.72 -28.63 -27.57
N ASP A 490 -3.10 -27.74 -28.50
CA ASP A 490 -2.38 -26.49 -28.76
C ASP A 490 -2.46 -25.53 -27.57
N GLU A 491 -3.65 -25.39 -26.99
CA GLU A 491 -3.89 -24.58 -25.78
C GLU A 491 -3.12 -25.15 -24.59
N ARG A 492 -3.22 -26.47 -24.37
CA ARG A 492 -2.46 -27.21 -23.36
C ARG A 492 -0.96 -26.98 -23.51
N SER A 493 -0.43 -27.15 -24.72
CA SER A 493 1.01 -26.96 -25.00
C SER A 493 1.45 -25.52 -24.75
N ARG A 494 0.65 -24.54 -25.18
CA ARG A 494 0.88 -23.10 -24.97
C ARG A 494 0.91 -22.73 -23.47
N ILE A 495 -0.01 -23.27 -22.67
CA ILE A 495 -0.11 -22.93 -21.25
C ILE A 495 0.94 -23.70 -20.44
N MET A 496 1.06 -25.02 -20.63
CA MET A 496 1.99 -25.86 -19.86
C MET A 496 3.46 -25.54 -20.17
N GLY A 497 3.85 -25.41 -21.44
CA GLY A 497 5.23 -25.06 -21.84
C GLY A 497 5.66 -23.64 -21.41
N ARG A 498 4.70 -22.82 -20.98
CA ARG A 498 4.95 -21.55 -20.27
C ARG A 498 4.99 -21.74 -18.76
N LEU A 499 4.07 -22.52 -18.20
CA LEU A 499 4.01 -22.81 -16.78
C LEU A 499 5.27 -23.53 -16.25
N GLU A 500 5.89 -24.41 -17.04
CA GLU A 500 7.20 -25.02 -16.76
C GLU A 500 8.30 -23.98 -16.43
N LYS A 501 8.22 -22.79 -17.04
CA LYS A 501 9.17 -21.68 -16.93
C LYS A 501 8.72 -20.57 -15.98
N VAL A 502 7.52 -20.64 -15.40
CA VAL A 502 6.99 -19.59 -14.51
C VAL A 502 7.90 -19.34 -13.30
N THR A 503 8.58 -20.39 -12.86
CA THR A 503 9.49 -20.42 -11.71
C THR A 503 10.81 -19.72 -11.98
N ASP A 504 11.17 -19.49 -13.23
CA ASP A 504 12.47 -18.93 -13.61
C ASP A 504 12.55 -17.43 -13.21
N ILE A 505 11.40 -16.75 -13.02
CA ILE A 505 11.32 -15.38 -12.44
C ILE A 505 11.77 -15.33 -10.98
N LEU A 506 11.80 -16.48 -10.29
CA LEU A 506 12.20 -16.59 -8.89
C LEU A 506 13.70 -16.87 -8.73
N GLU A 507 14.45 -17.18 -9.79
CA GLU A 507 15.85 -17.64 -9.71
C GLU A 507 16.78 -16.65 -9.00
N GLY A 508 16.72 -15.37 -9.37
CA GLY A 508 17.51 -14.33 -8.71
C GLY A 508 17.09 -14.04 -7.26
N LEU A 509 15.91 -14.49 -6.83
CA LEU A 509 15.33 -14.21 -5.52
C LEU A 509 15.45 -15.39 -4.54
N ARG A 510 15.37 -16.64 -5.01
CA ARG A 510 15.58 -17.84 -4.19
C ARG A 510 16.99 -17.96 -3.62
N GLU A 511 17.99 -17.43 -4.34
CA GLU A 511 19.38 -17.40 -3.86
C GLU A 511 19.61 -16.42 -2.69
N VAL A 512 18.68 -15.48 -2.46
CA VAL A 512 18.77 -14.48 -1.37
C VAL A 512 17.69 -14.63 -0.31
N ASN A 513 16.65 -15.45 -0.57
CA ASN A 513 15.56 -15.72 0.36
C ASN A 513 15.15 -17.20 0.34
N THR A 514 15.30 -17.86 1.50
CA THR A 514 14.98 -19.29 1.67
C THR A 514 13.48 -19.60 1.61
N HIS A 515 12.59 -18.63 1.87
CA HIS A 515 11.17 -18.87 1.64
C HIS A 515 10.87 -19.07 0.16
N VAL A 516 11.38 -18.19 -0.70
CA VAL A 516 11.22 -18.26 -2.16
C VAL A 516 11.86 -19.53 -2.75
N ASP A 517 12.94 -20.04 -2.16
CA ASP A 517 13.58 -21.30 -2.56
C ASP A 517 12.71 -22.55 -2.33
N ASP A 518 11.98 -22.61 -1.20
CA ASP A 518 10.97 -23.66 -1.00
C ASP A 518 9.79 -23.50 -1.97
N VAL A 519 9.32 -22.27 -2.20
CA VAL A 519 8.20 -22.06 -3.14
C VAL A 519 8.59 -22.48 -4.57
N TYR A 520 9.82 -22.17 -4.99
CA TYR A 520 10.38 -22.65 -6.26
C TYR A 520 10.39 -24.18 -6.35
N ARG A 521 10.87 -24.87 -5.29
CA ARG A 521 10.82 -26.34 -5.20
C ARG A 521 9.40 -26.86 -5.35
N ASN A 522 8.47 -26.37 -4.53
CA ASN A 522 7.10 -26.86 -4.48
C ASN A 522 6.38 -26.67 -5.83
N VAL A 523 6.62 -25.57 -6.55
CA VAL A 523 6.03 -25.37 -7.89
C VAL A 523 6.64 -26.33 -8.92
N LYS A 524 7.97 -26.52 -8.96
CA LYS A 524 8.59 -27.52 -9.86
C LYS A 524 8.13 -28.95 -9.52
N GLU A 525 7.89 -29.27 -8.24
CA GLU A 525 7.37 -30.57 -7.79
C GLU A 525 5.92 -30.81 -8.23
N ILE A 526 5.00 -29.88 -8.00
CA ILE A 526 3.59 -30.01 -8.42
C ILE A 526 3.50 -30.14 -9.95
N LEU A 527 4.33 -29.40 -10.69
CA LEU A 527 4.46 -29.55 -12.15
C LEU A 527 5.00 -30.92 -12.57
N HIS A 528 5.99 -31.46 -11.87
CA HIS A 528 6.53 -32.80 -12.13
C HIS A 528 5.49 -33.90 -11.87
N LEU A 529 4.74 -33.81 -10.77
CA LEU A 529 3.68 -34.75 -10.44
C LEU A 529 2.56 -34.74 -11.50
N PHE A 530 2.10 -33.55 -11.91
CA PHE A 530 1.07 -33.39 -12.94
C PHE A 530 1.51 -33.84 -14.35
N THR A 531 2.79 -33.69 -14.70
CA THR A 531 3.31 -34.09 -16.02
C THR A 531 3.68 -35.58 -16.10
N THR A 532 4.12 -36.20 -15.01
CA THR A 532 4.46 -37.63 -14.97
C THR A 532 3.26 -38.54 -14.71
N SER A 533 2.21 -38.03 -14.05
CA SER A 533 1.04 -38.82 -13.66
C SER A 533 -0.14 -38.57 -14.58
N GLN A 534 -0.87 -39.63 -14.96
CA GLN A 534 -2.25 -39.49 -15.44
C GLN A 534 -3.17 -39.29 -14.24
N THR A 535 -3.14 -38.10 -13.63
CA THR A 535 -3.52 -37.90 -12.21
C THR A 535 -5.01 -37.84 -11.90
N ARG A 536 -5.73 -38.92 -12.21
CA ARG A 536 -7.06 -39.23 -11.64
C ARG A 536 -7.00 -39.57 -10.13
N ARG A 537 -6.12 -38.91 -9.36
CA ARG A 537 -5.79 -39.27 -7.96
C ARG A 537 -5.03 -38.25 -7.09
N LEU A 538 -4.73 -37.02 -7.54
CA LEU A 538 -4.07 -36.02 -6.67
C LEU A 538 -5.05 -35.34 -5.70
N PHE A 539 -6.34 -35.31 -6.04
CA PHE A 539 -7.42 -34.81 -5.18
C PHE A 539 -8.51 -35.87 -5.04
N THR A 540 -9.11 -36.00 -3.86
CA THR A 540 -10.20 -36.95 -3.60
C THR A 540 -11.44 -36.55 -4.39
N THR A 541 -11.82 -37.35 -5.39
CA THR A 541 -12.91 -37.02 -6.32
C THR A 541 -14.30 -37.14 -5.69
N PRO A 542 -15.11 -36.07 -5.61
CA PRO A 542 -16.56 -36.20 -5.63
C PRO A 542 -17.00 -36.53 -7.06
N SER A 543 -17.76 -37.61 -7.24
CA SER A 543 -18.15 -38.10 -8.57
C SER A 543 -19.34 -37.34 -9.16
N LEU A 544 -19.12 -36.13 -9.67
CA LEU A 544 -20.11 -35.37 -10.45
C LEU A 544 -19.97 -35.65 -11.95
N GLY A 545 -20.62 -36.73 -12.40
CA GLY A 545 -20.61 -37.16 -13.80
C GLY A 545 -21.66 -36.45 -14.67
N ILE A 546 -21.35 -35.25 -15.16
CA ILE A 546 -22.00 -34.62 -16.32
C ILE A 546 -20.91 -33.97 -17.19
N SER A 547 -20.98 -34.17 -18.51
CA SER A 547 -20.11 -33.45 -19.46
C SER A 547 -20.51 -31.96 -19.52
N THR A 548 -19.73 -31.09 -18.88
CA THR A 548 -19.94 -29.63 -18.92
C THR A 548 -19.37 -29.01 -20.19
N SER A 549 -20.03 -27.98 -20.71
CA SER A 549 -19.54 -27.15 -21.81
C SER A 549 -18.25 -26.39 -21.45
N SER A 550 -17.44 -26.08 -22.47
CA SER A 550 -16.13 -25.43 -22.32
C SER A 550 -16.23 -24.02 -21.70
N LEU A 551 -15.35 -23.73 -20.74
CA LEU A 551 -15.19 -22.40 -20.14
C LEU A 551 -14.40 -21.43 -21.05
N PHE A 552 -13.72 -21.95 -22.09
CA PHE A 552 -12.61 -21.28 -22.77
C PHE A 552 -13.03 -20.43 -23.98
N THR A 553 -14.32 -20.32 -24.29
CA THR A 553 -14.82 -19.63 -25.50
C THR A 553 -15.06 -18.12 -25.31
N SER A 554 -13.99 -17.34 -25.16
CA SER A 554 -13.99 -15.91 -25.49
C SER A 554 -12.57 -15.40 -25.76
N SER A 555 -12.38 -14.67 -26.86
CA SER A 555 -11.12 -14.02 -27.20
C SER A 555 -10.81 -12.88 -26.23
N VAL A 556 -9.58 -12.85 -25.68
CA VAL A 556 -9.18 -11.87 -24.66
C VAL A 556 -9.16 -10.44 -25.21
N THR A 557 -10.15 -9.64 -24.82
CA THR A 557 -10.09 -8.19 -24.74
C THR A 557 -10.61 -7.75 -23.37
N PRO A 558 -9.96 -6.78 -22.69
CA PRO A 558 -10.41 -6.33 -21.37
C PRO A 558 -11.66 -5.45 -21.51
N GLY A 559 -12.83 -6.05 -21.30
CA GLY A 559 -14.12 -5.37 -21.25
C GLY A 559 -14.95 -5.83 -20.03
N PRO A 560 -15.83 -4.97 -19.48
CA PRO A 560 -16.65 -5.32 -18.32
C PRO A 560 -17.81 -6.24 -18.74
N LEU A 561 -17.69 -7.54 -18.44
CA LEU A 561 -18.83 -8.46 -18.46
C LEU A 561 -19.59 -8.36 -17.14
N SER A 562 -20.73 -7.66 -17.14
CA SER A 562 -21.63 -7.58 -15.99
C SER A 562 -22.39 -8.89 -15.78
N LEU A 563 -22.92 -9.11 -14.57
CA LEU A 563 -23.69 -10.33 -14.26
C LEU A 563 -25.14 -10.31 -14.77
N GLU A 564 -25.50 -9.33 -15.61
CA GLU A 564 -26.87 -9.02 -16.01
C GLU A 564 -27.36 -9.80 -17.24
N GLU A 565 -26.46 -10.40 -18.03
CA GLU A 565 -26.82 -11.10 -19.27
C GLU A 565 -27.24 -12.58 -19.11
N ILE A 566 -27.57 -13.04 -17.89
CA ILE A 566 -28.18 -14.37 -17.67
C ILE A 566 -29.69 -14.32 -17.99
N ASN A 567 -30.01 -14.14 -19.28
CA ASN A 567 -31.38 -14.18 -19.79
C ASN A 567 -31.83 -15.63 -20.05
N TYR A 568 -32.75 -16.14 -19.23
CA TYR A 568 -33.38 -17.45 -19.45
C TYR A 568 -34.33 -17.44 -20.65
N THR A 569 -33.87 -17.93 -21.81
CA THR A 569 -34.72 -18.24 -22.96
C THR A 569 -35.21 -19.69 -22.91
N ASN A 570 -36.40 -19.89 -22.33
CA ASN A 570 -37.17 -21.12 -22.60
C ASN A 570 -37.46 -21.18 -24.11
N GLY A 571 -37.17 -22.33 -24.72
CA GLY A 571 -37.15 -22.44 -26.18
C GLY A 571 -38.53 -22.53 -26.83
N ASP A 572 -38.71 -21.73 -27.88
CA ASP A 572 -39.26 -22.22 -29.15
C ASP A 572 -38.48 -21.55 -30.30
N GLY A 573 -38.46 -22.17 -31.49
CA GLY A 573 -37.48 -21.87 -32.54
C GLY A 573 -37.96 -20.93 -33.65
N THR A 574 -37.04 -20.18 -34.26
CA THR A 574 -37.11 -19.84 -35.70
C THR A 574 -35.75 -19.41 -36.28
N LEU A 575 -35.70 -19.21 -37.60
CA LEU A 575 -34.50 -19.22 -38.45
C LEU A 575 -33.82 -17.85 -38.67
N GLN A 576 -32.50 -17.91 -38.92
CA GLN A 576 -31.72 -17.07 -39.85
C GLN A 576 -31.73 -15.52 -39.70
N ASN A 577 -30.55 -14.95 -39.45
CA ASN A 577 -29.63 -14.60 -40.55
C ASN A 577 -28.22 -14.20 -40.10
N HIS A 578 -27.24 -14.34 -41.00
CA HIS A 578 -25.93 -13.69 -40.87
C HIS A 578 -26.01 -12.24 -41.34
N ASN A 579 -25.25 -11.34 -40.69
CA ASN A 579 -24.48 -10.32 -41.40
C ASN A 579 -23.37 -9.74 -40.50
N SER A 580 -22.13 -9.79 -40.96
CA SER A 580 -20.96 -9.25 -40.26
C SER A 580 -20.67 -7.84 -40.72
N LEU A 581 -20.50 -6.88 -39.80
CA LEU A 581 -20.04 -5.53 -40.12
C LEU A 581 -18.88 -5.10 -39.22
N ASN A 582 -17.68 -5.10 -39.80
CA ASN A 582 -16.55 -4.33 -39.29
C ASN A 582 -16.78 -2.84 -39.58
N LEU A 583 -16.38 -1.95 -38.66
CA LEU A 583 -16.07 -0.57 -39.00
C LEU A 583 -15.16 0.10 -37.94
N ASN A 584 -13.89 0.29 -38.29
CA ASN A 584 -13.02 1.26 -37.64
C ASN A 584 -13.37 2.66 -38.15
N THR A 585 -13.63 3.63 -37.27
CA THR A 585 -13.15 5.01 -37.49
C THR A 585 -13.12 5.85 -36.21
N THR A 586 -12.23 6.84 -36.19
CA THR A 586 -12.06 7.82 -35.12
C THR A 586 -13.06 8.97 -35.22
N GLY A 587 -13.51 9.51 -34.09
CA GLY A 587 -14.34 10.70 -34.03
C GLY A 587 -14.27 11.41 -32.67
N VAL A 588 -13.68 12.59 -32.63
CA VAL A 588 -13.64 13.47 -31.44
C VAL A 588 -14.79 14.47 -31.54
N LEU A 589 -15.55 14.68 -30.46
CA LEU A 589 -16.07 16.00 -30.02
C LEU A 589 -16.84 15.91 -28.68
N SER A 590 -16.98 17.06 -28.00
CA SER A 590 -17.67 17.29 -26.72
C SER A 590 -18.17 18.75 -26.68
N PRO A 591 -18.90 19.22 -25.64
CA PRO A 591 -20.20 18.72 -25.17
C PRO A 591 -21.24 19.85 -24.95
N THR A 592 -22.51 19.49 -24.68
CA THR A 592 -23.57 20.35 -24.11
C THR A 592 -24.37 19.51 -23.09
N ALA A 593 -24.59 19.96 -21.85
CA ALA A 593 -25.76 20.75 -21.40
C ALA A 593 -27.13 20.06 -21.67
N GLU A 594 -28.11 20.00 -20.76
CA GLU A 594 -28.40 20.94 -19.66
C GLU A 594 -29.31 20.37 -18.52
N SER A 595 -29.07 20.79 -17.27
CA SER A 595 -30.04 21.07 -16.17
C SER A 595 -31.03 20.04 -15.53
N ALA A 596 -31.06 20.09 -14.18
CA ALA A 596 -32.26 20.15 -13.28
C ALA A 596 -33.08 18.85 -12.96
N THR A 597 -33.82 18.69 -11.84
CA THR A 597 -34.15 19.61 -10.71
C THR A 597 -34.50 18.89 -9.36
N THR A 598 -34.04 19.45 -8.22
CA THR A 598 -34.64 19.52 -6.86
C THR A 598 -35.42 18.38 -6.14
N LEU A 599 -34.99 18.19 -4.86
CA LEU A 599 -35.79 18.03 -3.60
C LEU A 599 -36.69 16.79 -3.38
N GLY A 600 -36.84 16.26 -2.15
CA GLY A 600 -36.11 16.61 -0.91
C GLY A 600 -36.70 16.03 0.40
N LEU A 601 -35.89 16.13 1.46
CA LEU A 601 -36.21 16.15 2.91
C LEU A 601 -37.36 15.31 3.49
N LEU A 602 -36.99 14.45 4.45
CA LEU A 602 -37.70 14.33 5.75
C LEU A 602 -36.68 14.02 6.86
N GLU A 603 -36.74 14.78 7.96
CA GLU A 603 -35.96 14.57 9.18
C GLU A 603 -36.83 13.95 10.30
N ILE A 604 -36.28 13.90 11.53
CA ILE A 604 -36.89 13.52 12.81
C ILE A 604 -36.79 12.00 13.10
N GLY A 605 -36.18 11.58 14.22
CA GLY A 605 -35.51 12.40 15.23
C GLY A 605 -34.77 11.64 16.34
N ASN A 606 -34.15 12.40 17.24
CA ASN A 606 -33.34 11.89 18.35
C ASN A 606 -34.17 11.20 19.45
N GLY A 607 -33.58 10.19 20.08
CA GLY A 607 -33.88 9.76 21.44
C GLY A 607 -32.56 9.56 22.20
N ASN A 608 -32.43 10.16 23.38
CA ASN A 608 -31.22 10.13 24.21
C ASN A 608 -31.55 9.52 25.58
N ASP A 609 -30.51 9.30 26.40
CA ASP A 609 -30.58 8.87 27.81
C ASP A 609 -31.01 7.38 28.00
N HIS A 610 -30.50 6.61 28.97
CA HIS A 610 -29.87 6.96 30.25
C HIS A 610 -28.60 6.16 30.59
N TYR A 611 -27.87 6.64 31.60
CA TYR A 611 -26.83 5.94 32.36
C TYR A 611 -27.41 5.43 33.68
N SER A 612 -26.97 4.27 34.20
CA SER A 612 -27.31 3.84 35.57
C SER A 612 -26.29 2.85 36.14
N ASP A 613 -25.64 3.22 37.25
CA ASP A 613 -24.73 2.35 38.00
C ASP A 613 -25.46 1.22 38.72
N TRP A 614 -24.79 0.08 38.88
CA TRP A 614 -25.06 -0.90 39.96
C TRP A 614 -23.73 -1.33 40.61
N ASN A 615 -23.76 -1.58 41.91
CA ASN A 615 -22.55 -1.66 42.73
C ASN A 615 -22.70 -2.69 43.87
N SER A 616 -21.58 -3.32 44.25
CA SER A 616 -21.33 -4.10 45.48
C SER A 616 -22.17 -5.35 45.82
N GLY A 617 -21.51 -6.42 46.29
CA GLY A 617 -22.10 -7.35 47.28
C GLY A 617 -21.74 -8.85 47.18
N ASN A 618 -20.66 -9.27 47.84
CA ASN A 618 -20.38 -10.65 48.33
C ASN A 618 -20.27 -11.79 47.28
N ALA A 619 -19.78 -13.00 47.62
CA ALA A 619 -18.66 -13.41 48.48
C ALA A 619 -18.33 -14.89 48.14
N ASP A 620 -17.11 -15.33 48.47
CA ASP A 620 -16.63 -16.72 48.64
C ASP A 620 -17.15 -17.83 47.70
N ASP A 621 -16.27 -18.31 46.81
CA ASP A 621 -15.72 -19.67 47.00
C ASP A 621 -14.36 -19.87 46.29
N GLY A 622 -13.52 -20.78 46.78
CA GLY A 622 -12.10 -20.88 46.40
C GLY A 622 -11.73 -22.02 45.42
N GLY A 623 -10.75 -21.79 44.53
CA GLY A 623 -10.32 -22.80 43.55
C GLY A 623 -8.92 -22.60 42.95
N GLN A 624 -7.91 -23.17 43.61
CA GLN A 624 -6.57 -23.57 43.12
C GLN A 624 -5.85 -22.70 42.06
N TRP A 625 -4.79 -22.03 42.51
CA TRP A 625 -3.63 -21.70 41.66
C TRP A 625 -2.78 -22.96 41.44
N ILE A 626 -2.26 -23.18 40.23
CA ILE A 626 -1.19 -24.15 39.96
C ILE A 626 -0.09 -23.47 39.14
N ASN A 627 1.16 -23.75 39.48
CA ASN A 627 2.34 -23.04 38.98
C ASN A 627 2.87 -23.56 37.63
N GLY A 628 3.58 -22.66 36.93
CA GLY A 628 4.88 -22.86 36.29
C GLY A 628 5.21 -24.19 35.58
N ILE A 629 5.59 -24.07 34.30
CA ILE A 629 6.31 -25.11 33.56
C ILE A 629 7.72 -24.57 33.25
N ASP A 630 8.74 -25.21 33.81
CA ASP A 630 10.15 -24.96 33.49
C ASP A 630 10.52 -25.50 32.10
N PHE A 631 11.45 -24.83 31.43
CA PHE A 631 12.06 -25.30 30.18
C PHE A 631 13.49 -25.82 30.43
N GLY A 632 13.62 -27.13 30.65
CA GLY A 632 14.89 -27.87 30.73
C GLY A 632 15.20 -28.66 29.45
N PRO A 633 16.49 -28.88 29.08
CA PRO A 633 16.85 -29.30 27.72
C PRO A 633 17.12 -30.82 27.52
N THR A 634 16.87 -31.28 26.28
CA THR A 634 17.43 -32.47 25.57
C THR A 634 17.19 -33.88 26.13
N GLY A 635 16.78 -34.82 25.25
CA GLY A 635 16.79 -36.26 25.56
C GLY A 635 16.03 -37.16 24.57
N VAL A 636 16.77 -37.88 23.72
CA VAL A 636 16.30 -38.85 22.71
C VAL A 636 15.48 -40.02 23.30
N GLY A 637 14.41 -40.48 22.63
CA GLY A 637 14.10 -41.93 22.59
C GLY A 637 12.64 -42.41 22.55
N SER A 638 12.22 -42.96 21.40
CA SER A 638 11.00 -43.79 21.19
C SER A 638 9.64 -43.13 21.47
N GLY A 639 8.55 -43.71 20.93
CA GLY A 639 7.21 -43.13 21.04
C GLY A 639 6.10 -44.17 21.17
N ILE A 640 4.99 -43.72 21.74
CA ILE A 640 3.65 -44.33 21.70
C ILE A 640 2.67 -43.19 21.40
N GLY A 641 1.73 -43.41 20.48
CA GLY A 641 0.80 -42.36 20.04
C GLY A 641 -0.37 -42.12 20.99
N VAL A 642 -0.56 -40.88 21.41
CA VAL A 642 -1.80 -40.34 22.00
C VAL A 642 -2.04 -38.97 21.34
N GLY A 643 -3.28 -38.67 20.96
CA GLY A 643 -3.60 -37.57 20.04
C GLY A 643 -3.28 -36.17 20.57
N THR A 644 -2.68 -35.33 19.74
CA THR A 644 -2.34 -33.92 20.00
C THR A 644 -2.98 -32.95 18.99
N ASP A 645 -4.00 -33.40 18.25
CA ASP A 645 -4.61 -32.69 17.11
C ASP A 645 -5.23 -31.32 17.46
N MET A 646 -5.50 -31.03 18.74
CA MET A 646 -5.94 -29.70 19.20
C MET A 646 -4.80 -28.67 19.42
N VAL A 647 -3.53 -29.09 19.35
CA VAL A 647 -2.36 -28.18 19.32
C VAL A 647 -1.69 -28.22 17.94
N GLY A 648 -2.48 -28.57 16.91
CA GLY A 648 -2.06 -28.71 15.52
C GLY A 648 -1.63 -27.40 14.85
N ASN A 649 -0.34 -27.08 15.00
CA ASN A 649 0.39 -26.12 14.17
C ASN A 649 -0.26 -24.73 14.04
N VAL A 650 -0.33 -24.00 15.16
CA VAL A 650 -0.74 -22.58 15.19
C VAL A 650 -0.03 -21.76 14.10
N GLY A 651 1.25 -22.03 13.82
CA GLY A 651 2.03 -21.35 12.77
C GLY A 651 1.44 -21.44 11.36
N ALA A 652 0.72 -22.50 11.01
CA ALA A 652 0.03 -22.62 9.71
C ALA A 652 -1.23 -21.74 9.61
N MET A 653 -1.77 -21.25 10.73
CA MET A 653 -2.87 -20.28 10.73
C MET A 653 -2.40 -18.86 10.36
N PHE A 654 -1.11 -18.58 10.59
CA PHE A 654 -0.44 -17.30 10.33
C PHE A 654 0.46 -17.35 9.07
N ASP A 655 0.35 -18.39 8.23
CA ASP A 655 0.98 -18.41 6.90
C ASP A 655 0.24 -17.43 5.97
N PRO A 656 0.84 -16.27 5.63
CA PRO A 656 0.18 -15.27 4.78
C PRO A 656 0.15 -15.70 3.30
N PHE A 657 0.77 -16.84 2.97
CA PHE A 657 0.99 -17.34 1.62
C PHE A 657 0.06 -18.50 1.24
N TRP A 658 -0.85 -18.89 2.15
CA TRP A 658 -1.99 -19.77 1.90
C TRP A 658 -1.64 -21.19 1.49
N GLY A 659 -0.99 -21.93 2.40
CA GLY A 659 -0.92 -23.39 2.33
C GLY A 659 0.29 -23.96 1.60
N ILE A 660 1.28 -23.12 1.26
CA ILE A 660 2.53 -23.55 0.62
C ILE A 660 3.25 -24.61 1.47
N HIS A 661 3.01 -24.63 2.79
CA HIS A 661 3.64 -25.52 3.75
C HIS A 661 2.80 -26.75 4.18
N ASP A 662 1.53 -26.85 3.77
CA ASP A 662 0.65 -27.97 4.16
C ASP A 662 0.75 -29.18 3.20
N ALA A 663 1.39 -29.05 2.04
CA ALA A 663 1.41 -30.06 0.97
C ALA A 663 2.21 -31.36 1.27
N GLY A 664 2.87 -31.45 2.42
CA GLY A 664 3.84 -32.53 2.72
C GLY A 664 3.65 -33.27 4.05
N ARG A 665 2.48 -33.15 4.71
CA ARG A 665 2.17 -33.87 5.96
C ARG A 665 0.70 -34.33 6.04
N SER A 666 0.43 -35.50 5.46
CA SER A 666 -0.76 -36.34 5.66
C SER A 666 -0.34 -37.81 5.68
#